data_AF-A0AAD7HLT4-F1
#
_entry.id   AF-A0AAD7HLT4-F1
#
_cell.length_a   1.000
_cell.length_b   1.000
_cell.length_c   1.000
_cell.angle_alpha   90.00
_cell.angle_beta   90.00
_cell.angle_gamma   90.00
#
_symmetry.space_group_name_H-M   'P 1'
#
loop_
_entity.id
_entity.type
_entity.pdbx_description
1 polymer ?
#
loop_
_entity_poly.entity_id
_entity_poly.type
_entity_poly.pdbx_seq_one_letter_code
_entity_poly.pdbx_strand_id
1 'polypeptide(L)'
;MVLFARRPPGPPRHPLSNVQRVTNLATVSNKFIVEVADASDIPSKRALSTHEQLYQALRERKISFEVNKEYDAPGLFVGAALTLTDTQDVANILNTEGVVAIRPVRTYGRPVPVSSKKVSPGDAGLPDSESTHITTGVSKLHSQGITGKGVKIGILDTGTDYTHPSLGGGFGPGFKVAGGFDLVGDNYDGSNTPVPDPDPLDQCAGHGSYYNLPTSPLFIRQFFWAGTHVAGIIGANPGNEFNISGVAYDASLYSYRIFGCTGIIVDGLIMGVQAGMDILTMSLGGSDGWTEGTGTVVSSRIAASGKVVTIAAGNDGASGAFFTSGPGNAIDAISVASSDNTVIPLQSLTVSGATHDPIVYYDVRLNNLYCSLRGSDHQVNTDVPSAGERDSTSVLLPRTTLLSLTTHATLCPTLPRTWPDSSSSFAGELAPFNGNGFSAISVGDFNAVLIQADDGVFLAEQYAAGAPIAVTFPQTGGGVQFPAPTGGLVSTFTTYGPTNDFYFKPAITAPGGNILSTLPVPLGSWGLESGTSMATPFMAGSSALLLSVKGRTPAVAKSARGLFQATAATIGSTLTDGDPLQTATQQGAGLVQVFDAIFGTTLLSKTELILNDTAHFAGPQKFTVTNTGKTAKVYTLSHTPAGTVVTDDAGSIQPNLGPVPLTTDFATVTFSGGNKFTLAPGQSHEVTANIKPPQGVDATTFPVYSGFIHVTSGNDSVHATYLGLAASLKDKQVIDNTDFIFGFTLPLILDASGNPQNASVNYTFVGTDAPTILWRQAFGTPVLRLDLVPANTTFTGTLNARGNGEPNSFATPHKGGSFAKVPVLGTLLEIDWLSRNDEINLLDNTLLLENAFANGTTIPNGSYKVLLRSLRVTGDATNEADYESWLSPIIGVAA
;
A
#
# COMPACT_ATOMS: atom_id res chain seq x y z
N MET A 1 25.40 -1.84 -18.13
CA MET A 1 25.46 -0.56 -18.88
C MET A 1 25.13 0.55 -17.89
N VAL A 2 26.12 1.38 -17.53
CA VAL A 2 25.99 2.40 -16.47
C VAL A 2 25.07 3.51 -16.97
N LEU A 3 23.79 3.44 -16.62
CA LEU A 3 22.89 4.58 -16.72
C LEU A 3 23.37 5.63 -15.72
N PHE A 4 23.92 6.72 -16.24
CA PHE A 4 24.14 7.92 -15.45
C PHE A 4 22.79 8.35 -14.87
N ALA A 5 22.60 8.06 -13.59
CA ALA A 5 21.58 8.68 -12.76
C ALA A 5 21.85 10.19 -12.76
N ARG A 6 21.23 10.91 -13.70
CA ARG A 6 20.98 12.33 -13.47
C ARG A 6 20.17 12.39 -12.18
N ARG A 7 20.74 13.07 -11.18
CA ARG A 7 20.07 13.46 -9.95
C ARG A 7 18.61 13.82 -10.31
N PRO A 8 17.58 13.20 -9.70
CA PRO A 8 16.23 13.70 -9.89
C PRO A 8 16.24 15.20 -9.54
N PRO A 9 15.45 16.04 -10.23
CA PRO A 9 15.22 17.39 -9.73
C PRO A 9 14.83 17.24 -8.25
N GLY A 10 15.40 18.06 -7.36
CA GLY A 10 14.98 18.07 -5.96
C GLY A 10 13.44 18.13 -5.89
N PRO A 11 12.81 17.54 -4.87
CA PRO A 11 11.35 17.42 -4.82
C PRO A 11 10.70 18.78 -5.10
N PRO A 12 9.51 18.80 -5.74
CA PRO A 12 8.85 20.05 -6.08
C PRO A 12 8.75 20.90 -4.82
N ARG A 13 9.33 22.12 -4.83
CA ARG A 13 9.06 23.07 -3.75
C ARG A 13 7.56 23.29 -3.73
N HIS A 14 6.93 23.08 -2.58
CA HIS A 14 5.51 23.35 -2.40
C HIS A 14 5.38 24.78 -1.87
N PRO A 15 5.15 25.79 -2.73
CA PRO A 15 5.01 27.15 -2.25
C PRO A 15 3.83 27.23 -1.29
N LEU A 16 3.92 28.08 -0.27
CA LEU A 16 2.84 28.27 0.70
C LEU A 16 1.50 28.66 0.04
N SER A 17 1.53 29.27 -1.15
CA SER A 17 0.33 29.55 -1.94
C SER A 17 -0.48 28.30 -2.33
N ASN A 18 0.14 27.12 -2.32
CA ASN A 18 -0.51 25.84 -2.62
C ASN A 18 -1.04 25.14 -1.36
N VAL A 19 -0.67 25.62 -0.16
CA VAL A 19 -1.15 25.07 1.10
C VAL A 19 -2.61 25.50 1.27
N GLN A 20 -3.52 24.54 1.20
CA GLN A 20 -4.92 24.81 1.47
C GLN A 20 -5.10 25.13 2.96
N ARG A 21 -5.78 26.23 3.27
CA ARG A 21 -6.05 26.65 4.66
C ARG A 21 -7.30 25.97 5.21
N VAL A 22 -7.23 24.65 5.20
CA VAL A 22 -8.26 23.75 5.72
C VAL A 22 -7.56 22.67 6.53
N THR A 23 -8.30 22.04 7.44
CA THR A 23 -7.82 20.85 8.14
C THR A 23 -7.81 19.67 7.16
N ASN A 24 -6.67 19.00 7.03
CA ASN A 24 -6.49 17.88 6.08
C ASN A 24 -6.17 16.54 6.76
N LEU A 25 -6.47 16.43 8.06
CA LEU A 25 -6.23 15.21 8.85
C LEU A 25 -7.17 14.06 8.43
N ALA A 26 -6.62 12.87 8.21
CA ALA A 26 -7.33 11.63 7.87
C ALA A 26 -8.07 10.97 9.06
N THR A 27 -8.53 11.79 10.01
CA THR A 27 -9.29 11.36 11.20
C THR A 27 -10.64 12.04 11.23
N VAL A 28 -11.66 11.33 11.71
CA VAL A 28 -12.98 11.92 11.93
C VAL A 28 -12.98 12.59 13.29
N SER A 29 -13.14 13.92 13.31
CA SER A 29 -13.15 14.72 14.53
C SER A 29 -14.12 14.14 15.57
N ASN A 30 -13.66 14.08 16.82
CA ASN A 30 -14.40 13.62 17.99
C ASN A 30 -14.92 12.16 17.96
N LYS A 31 -14.57 11.36 16.94
CA LYS A 31 -14.99 9.96 16.85
C LYS A 31 -13.84 9.01 17.21
N PHE A 32 -14.12 8.13 18.16
CA PHE A 32 -13.14 7.18 18.67
C PHE A 32 -13.73 5.77 18.72
N ILE A 33 -12.87 4.78 18.51
CA ILE A 33 -13.16 3.38 18.80
C ILE A 33 -12.57 3.09 20.18
N VAL A 34 -13.44 2.86 21.16
CA VAL A 34 -13.08 2.41 22.51
C VAL A 34 -13.15 0.89 22.53
N GLU A 35 -12.02 0.27 22.83
CA GLU A 35 -11.90 -1.17 23.04
C GLU A 35 -11.93 -1.48 24.53
N VAL A 36 -12.64 -2.53 24.90
CA VAL A 36 -12.77 -3.00 26.28
C VAL A 36 -12.34 -4.45 26.42
N ALA A 37 -11.93 -4.81 27.63
CA ALA A 37 -11.66 -6.18 28.04
C ALA A 37 -12.94 -7.02 27.95
N ASP A 38 -12.78 -8.34 27.84
CA ASP A 38 -13.91 -9.27 27.76
C ASP A 38 -14.75 -9.19 29.06
N ALA A 39 -16.06 -9.46 28.94
CA ALA A 39 -17.02 -9.40 30.04
C ALA A 39 -16.62 -10.28 31.23
N SER A 40 -15.89 -11.37 30.97
CA SER A 40 -15.37 -12.29 32.00
C SER A 40 -14.32 -11.68 32.91
N ASP A 41 -13.68 -10.60 32.46
CA ASP A 41 -12.50 -10.00 33.11
C ASP A 41 -12.86 -8.74 33.91
N ILE A 42 -14.13 -8.29 33.87
CA ILE A 42 -14.62 -7.12 34.59
C ILE A 42 -15.44 -7.58 35.82
N PRO A 43 -14.97 -7.35 37.06
CA PRO A 43 -15.67 -7.80 38.26
C PRO A 43 -16.98 -7.03 38.49
N SER A 44 -18.12 -7.55 38.04
CA SER A 44 -19.43 -6.92 38.25
C SER A 44 -20.31 -7.64 39.28
N LYS A 45 -20.97 -6.87 40.16
CA LYS A 45 -21.97 -7.36 41.13
C LYS A 45 -23.40 -7.47 40.54
N ARG A 46 -23.62 -7.09 39.27
CA ARG A 46 -24.92 -7.16 38.56
C ARG A 46 -24.73 -7.67 37.11
N ALA A 47 -25.74 -8.33 36.56
CA ALA A 47 -25.76 -8.81 35.18
C ALA A 47 -25.95 -7.66 34.16
N LEU A 48 -24.94 -6.81 33.99
CA LEU A 48 -24.87 -5.79 32.92
C LEU A 48 -23.95 -6.32 31.80
N SER A 49 -24.26 -6.00 30.54
CA SER A 49 -23.36 -6.26 29.42
C SER A 49 -22.07 -5.44 29.54
N THR A 50 -21.00 -5.85 28.84
CA THR A 50 -19.71 -5.14 28.84
C THR A 50 -19.86 -3.68 28.42
N HIS A 51 -20.68 -3.42 27.39
CA HIS A 51 -20.97 -2.06 26.91
C HIS A 51 -21.70 -1.22 27.96
N GLU A 52 -22.71 -1.77 28.64
CA GLU A 52 -23.40 -1.02 29.70
C GLU A 52 -22.50 -0.75 30.91
N GLN A 53 -21.58 -1.67 31.24
CA GLN A 53 -20.57 -1.43 32.27
C GLN A 53 -19.63 -0.29 31.87
N LEU A 54 -19.14 -0.28 30.63
CA LEU A 54 -18.36 0.83 30.07
C LEU A 54 -19.16 2.14 30.17
N TYR A 55 -20.38 2.17 29.61
CA TYR A 55 -21.20 3.39 29.56
C TYR A 55 -21.57 3.89 30.95
N GLN A 56 -21.84 2.99 31.90
CA GLN A 56 -22.03 3.37 33.28
C GLN A 56 -20.77 4.01 33.86
N ALA A 57 -19.60 3.40 33.68
CA ALA A 57 -18.33 3.94 34.18
C ALA A 57 -18.00 5.31 33.55
N LEU A 58 -18.27 5.50 32.26
CA LEU A 58 -18.10 6.77 31.57
C LEU A 58 -19.08 7.84 32.12
N ARG A 59 -20.36 7.49 32.29
CA ARG A 59 -21.37 8.39 32.88
C ARG A 59 -21.06 8.75 34.33
N GLU A 60 -20.56 7.82 35.13
CA GLU A 60 -20.12 8.05 36.51
C GLU A 60 -18.93 9.03 36.58
N ARG A 61 -18.07 9.02 35.56
CA ARG A 61 -16.98 9.98 35.35
C ARG A 61 -17.42 11.30 34.72
N LYS A 62 -18.73 11.48 34.47
CA LYS A 62 -19.35 12.66 33.84
C LYS A 62 -18.87 12.90 32.40
N ILE A 63 -18.46 11.84 31.71
CA ILE A 63 -18.05 11.88 30.31
C ILE A 63 -19.31 11.89 29.45
N SER A 64 -19.42 12.84 28.52
CA SER A 64 -20.54 12.97 27.59
C SER A 64 -20.19 12.35 26.24
N PHE A 65 -21.02 11.42 25.76
CA PHE A 65 -20.77 10.65 24.54
C PHE A 65 -22.07 10.22 23.84
N GLU A 66 -21.99 10.01 22.54
CA GLU A 66 -22.97 9.32 21.71
C GLU A 66 -22.39 7.97 21.28
N VAL A 67 -23.19 6.91 21.40
CA VAL A 67 -22.82 5.59 20.88
C VAL A 67 -23.18 5.51 19.40
N ASN A 68 -22.19 5.44 18.53
CA ASN A 68 -22.43 5.27 17.10
C ASN A 68 -22.57 3.80 16.72
N LYS A 69 -21.77 2.92 17.34
CA LYS A 69 -21.79 1.48 17.09
C LYS A 69 -21.22 0.69 18.26
N GLU A 70 -21.80 -0.47 18.52
CA GLU A 70 -21.26 -1.48 19.43
C GLU A 70 -20.61 -2.62 18.63
N TYR A 71 -19.47 -3.09 19.13
CA TYR A 71 -18.78 -4.28 18.67
C TYR A 71 -18.83 -5.33 19.78
N ASP A 72 -19.38 -6.49 19.46
CA ASP A 72 -19.49 -7.62 20.38
C ASP A 72 -18.98 -8.90 19.71
N ALA A 73 -17.65 -9.02 19.63
CA ALA A 73 -16.96 -10.20 19.13
C ALA A 73 -15.91 -10.67 20.15
N PRO A 74 -16.31 -11.43 21.19
CA PRO A 74 -15.41 -11.94 22.22
C PRO A 74 -14.17 -12.63 21.65
N GLY A 75 -12.99 -12.34 22.21
CA GLY A 75 -11.70 -12.83 21.74
C GLY A 75 -11.16 -12.19 20.44
N LEU A 76 -11.95 -11.37 19.74
CA LEU A 76 -11.51 -10.61 18.55
C LEU A 76 -11.53 -9.10 18.81
N PHE A 77 -12.71 -8.56 19.12
CA PHE A 77 -12.90 -7.14 19.38
C PHE A 77 -14.22 -6.89 20.13
N VAL A 78 -14.12 -6.40 21.36
CA VAL A 78 -15.27 -5.93 22.15
C VAL A 78 -15.06 -4.44 22.40
N GLY A 79 -16.05 -3.62 22.11
CA GLY A 79 -15.88 -2.18 22.17
C GLY A 79 -17.03 -1.39 21.59
N ALA A 80 -16.86 -0.08 21.46
CA ALA A 80 -17.83 0.80 20.83
C ALA A 80 -17.15 1.93 20.06
N ALA A 81 -17.70 2.27 18.89
CA ALA A 81 -17.43 3.55 18.26
C ALA A 81 -18.29 4.63 18.94
N LEU A 82 -17.63 5.61 19.55
CA LEU A 82 -18.24 6.70 20.28
C LEU A 82 -17.91 8.04 19.63
N THR A 83 -18.88 8.94 19.60
CA THR A 83 -18.63 10.36 19.36
C THR A 83 -18.57 11.03 20.73
N LEU A 84 -17.40 11.53 21.11
CA LEU A 84 -17.22 12.24 22.37
C LEU A 84 -17.68 13.68 22.21
N THR A 85 -18.40 14.20 23.21
CA THR A 85 -18.67 15.64 23.28
C THR A 85 -17.40 16.38 23.69
N ASP A 86 -16.57 15.77 24.55
CA ASP A 86 -15.31 16.31 25.06
C ASP A 86 -14.15 15.31 24.77
N THR A 87 -13.10 15.70 24.03
CA THR A 87 -11.96 14.83 23.71
C THR A 87 -10.83 14.88 24.75
N GLN A 88 -10.87 15.78 25.75
CA GLN A 88 -10.04 15.63 26.95
C GLN A 88 -10.45 14.38 27.73
N ASP A 89 -11.69 13.92 27.57
CA ASP A 89 -12.14 12.68 28.17
C ASP A 89 -11.46 11.45 27.56
N VAL A 90 -10.73 11.55 26.44
CA VAL A 90 -9.91 10.44 25.90
C VAL A 90 -8.99 9.87 26.98
N ALA A 91 -8.29 10.73 27.72
CA ALA A 91 -7.44 10.32 28.84
C ALA A 91 -8.25 9.72 30.01
N ASN A 92 -9.45 10.23 30.26
CA ASN A 92 -10.34 9.70 31.31
C ASN A 92 -10.93 8.33 30.95
N ILE A 93 -11.23 8.10 29.67
CA ILE A 93 -11.70 6.84 29.09
C ILE A 93 -10.57 5.82 29.16
N LEU A 94 -9.35 6.15 28.73
CA LEU A 94 -8.18 5.28 28.85
C LEU A 94 -7.92 4.83 30.29
N ASN A 95 -8.15 5.73 31.26
CA ASN A 95 -8.00 5.44 32.70
C ASN A 95 -9.26 4.79 33.32
N THR A 96 -10.23 4.35 32.52
CA THR A 96 -11.41 3.62 32.99
C THR A 96 -11.08 2.13 33.08
N GLU A 97 -11.41 1.50 34.22
CA GLU A 97 -11.18 0.08 34.42
C GLU A 97 -11.89 -0.75 33.34
N GLY A 98 -11.16 -1.70 32.75
CA GLY A 98 -11.67 -2.51 31.64
C GLY A 98 -11.52 -1.88 30.26
N VAL A 99 -11.14 -0.61 30.12
CA VAL A 99 -10.76 -0.05 28.80
C VAL A 99 -9.35 -0.53 28.43
N VAL A 100 -9.22 -1.13 27.26
CA VAL A 100 -7.96 -1.68 26.73
C VAL A 100 -7.25 -0.65 25.86
N ALA A 101 -8.02 0.08 25.03
CA ALA A 101 -7.49 1.09 24.13
C ALA A 101 -8.58 2.06 23.71
N ILE A 102 -8.18 3.27 23.33
CA ILE A 102 -9.00 4.20 22.55
C ILE A 102 -8.21 4.57 21.30
N ARG A 103 -8.87 4.62 20.14
CA ARG A 103 -8.22 4.95 18.87
C ARG A 103 -9.10 5.91 18.08
N PRO A 104 -8.55 6.96 17.43
CA PRO A 104 -9.36 7.80 16.56
C PRO A 104 -9.91 7.00 15.38
N VAL A 105 -11.13 7.32 14.94
CA VAL A 105 -11.69 6.77 13.70
C VAL A 105 -10.93 7.39 12.53
N ARG A 106 -10.26 6.53 11.75
CA ARG A 106 -9.59 6.93 10.51
C ARG A 106 -10.45 6.63 9.29
N THR A 107 -10.37 7.49 8.30
CA THR A 107 -11.01 7.27 7.00
C THR A 107 -10.04 6.58 6.04
N TYR A 108 -10.51 5.55 5.33
CA TYR A 108 -9.75 4.88 4.29
C TYR A 108 -10.34 5.19 2.92
N GLY A 109 -9.48 5.65 2.00
CA GLY A 109 -9.83 5.78 0.60
C GLY A 109 -10.04 4.41 -0.05
N ARG A 110 -10.73 4.40 -1.20
CA ARG A 110 -10.86 3.18 -2.01
C ARG A 110 -9.49 2.73 -2.53
N PRO A 111 -9.25 1.43 -2.66
CA PRO A 111 -8.06 0.93 -3.34
C PRO A 111 -7.97 1.45 -4.77
N VAL A 112 -6.77 1.85 -5.18
CA VAL A 112 -6.47 2.31 -6.54
C VAL A 112 -5.37 1.42 -7.12
N PRO A 113 -5.62 0.70 -8.23
CA PRO A 113 -4.55 -0.01 -8.93
C PRO A 113 -3.57 1.00 -9.52
N VAL A 114 -2.31 0.61 -9.59
CA VAL A 114 -1.22 1.43 -10.15
C VAL A 114 -1.42 1.65 -11.65
N SER A 115 -1.91 0.61 -12.34
CA SER A 115 -2.33 0.69 -13.73
C SER A 115 -3.52 -0.23 -13.96
N SER A 116 -4.38 0.16 -14.90
CA SER A 116 -5.53 -0.63 -15.33
C SER A 116 -5.73 -0.48 -16.82
N LYS A 117 -5.87 -1.61 -17.51
CA LYS A 117 -6.20 -1.70 -18.93
C LYS A 117 -7.32 -2.71 -19.14
N LYS A 118 -8.41 -2.29 -19.79
CA LYS A 118 -9.48 -3.20 -20.21
C LYS A 118 -9.01 -4.08 -21.36
N VAL A 119 -9.47 -5.32 -21.37
CA VAL A 119 -9.25 -6.29 -22.45
C VAL A 119 -10.62 -6.80 -22.89
N SER A 120 -10.87 -6.84 -24.20
CA SER A 120 -12.17 -7.19 -24.76
C SER A 120 -12.24 -8.66 -25.17
N PRO A 121 -13.43 -9.28 -25.23
CA PRO A 121 -13.63 -10.60 -25.84
C PRO A 121 -13.14 -10.73 -27.29
N GLY A 122 -13.05 -9.62 -28.03
CA GLY A 122 -12.42 -9.55 -29.36
C GLY A 122 -10.90 -9.74 -29.34
N ASP A 123 -10.26 -9.55 -28.20
CA ASP A 123 -8.84 -9.79 -27.96
C ASP A 123 -8.53 -11.26 -27.62
N ALA A 124 -9.45 -12.20 -27.93
CA ALA A 124 -9.32 -13.65 -27.73
C ALA A 124 -8.06 -14.30 -28.38
N GLY A 125 -7.19 -13.50 -29.00
CA GLY A 125 -5.84 -13.86 -29.38
C GLY A 125 -4.75 -13.57 -28.34
N LEU A 126 -5.04 -13.04 -27.14
CA LEU A 126 -4.10 -12.75 -26.04
C LEU A 126 -4.07 -13.87 -24.96
N PRO A 127 -3.72 -15.14 -25.27
CA PRO A 127 -3.73 -16.19 -24.26
C PRO A 127 -2.69 -15.90 -23.19
N ASP A 128 -3.06 -15.90 -21.90
CA ASP A 128 -2.07 -15.88 -20.82
C ASP A 128 -1.38 -17.25 -20.75
N SER A 129 -0.06 -17.24 -20.57
CA SER A 129 0.71 -18.47 -20.38
C SER A 129 0.63 -19.02 -18.94
N GLU A 130 -0.10 -18.35 -18.06
CA GLU A 130 -0.16 -18.63 -16.62
C GLU A 130 1.23 -18.62 -16.00
N SER A 131 2.07 -17.70 -16.45
CA SER A 131 3.46 -17.52 -15.98
C SER A 131 3.53 -17.33 -14.47
N THR A 132 2.55 -16.64 -13.88
CA THR A 132 2.38 -16.46 -12.43
C THR A 132 2.17 -17.78 -11.72
N HIS A 133 1.37 -18.70 -12.27
CA HIS A 133 1.16 -20.03 -11.73
C HIS A 133 2.38 -20.93 -11.89
N ILE A 134 3.12 -20.80 -13.00
CA ILE A 134 4.33 -21.58 -13.27
C ILE A 134 5.45 -21.20 -12.29
N THR A 135 5.74 -19.90 -12.19
CA THR A 135 6.85 -19.35 -11.38
C THR A 135 6.67 -19.57 -9.87
N THR A 136 5.43 -19.71 -9.40
CA THR A 136 5.11 -19.94 -7.98
C THR A 136 4.79 -21.40 -7.66
N GLY A 137 4.75 -22.28 -8.67
CA GLY A 137 4.44 -23.69 -8.51
C GLY A 137 2.95 -24.03 -8.36
N VAL A 138 2.04 -23.08 -8.54
CA VAL A 138 0.59 -23.35 -8.56
C VAL A 138 0.21 -24.29 -9.70
N SER A 139 0.83 -24.17 -10.88
CA SER A 139 0.55 -25.07 -12.02
C SER A 139 0.85 -26.54 -11.69
N LYS A 140 1.88 -26.81 -10.86
CA LYS A 140 2.19 -28.15 -10.36
C LYS A 140 1.04 -28.68 -9.49
N LEU A 141 0.44 -27.84 -8.65
CA LEU A 141 -0.70 -28.21 -7.79
C LEU A 141 -1.96 -28.49 -8.62
N HIS A 142 -2.28 -27.63 -9.58
CA HIS A 142 -3.42 -27.83 -10.48
C HIS A 142 -3.29 -29.13 -11.27
N SER A 143 -2.09 -29.48 -11.75
CA SER A 143 -1.84 -30.76 -12.44
C SER A 143 -2.09 -32.00 -11.57
N GLN A 144 -2.09 -31.84 -10.25
CA GLN A 144 -2.42 -32.88 -9.27
C GLN A 144 -3.89 -32.84 -8.82
N GLY A 145 -4.72 -31.97 -9.41
CA GLY A 145 -6.11 -31.77 -9.01
C GLY A 145 -6.28 -31.03 -7.68
N ILE A 146 -5.25 -30.31 -7.22
CA ILE A 146 -5.32 -29.49 -6.01
C ILE A 146 -5.71 -28.07 -6.42
N THR A 147 -6.96 -27.71 -6.13
CA THR A 147 -7.63 -26.52 -6.71
C THR A 147 -8.33 -25.66 -5.66
N GLY A 148 -8.14 -25.95 -4.36
CA GLY A 148 -8.71 -25.18 -3.24
C GLY A 148 -10.10 -25.63 -2.80
N LYS A 149 -10.58 -26.78 -3.31
CA LYS A 149 -11.90 -27.33 -3.00
C LYS A 149 -12.20 -27.39 -1.50
N GLY A 150 -13.37 -26.87 -1.13
CA GLY A 150 -13.90 -26.93 0.23
C GLY A 150 -13.40 -25.83 1.17
N VAL A 151 -12.51 -24.95 0.71
CA VAL A 151 -12.08 -23.75 1.44
C VAL A 151 -13.03 -22.58 1.15
N LYS A 152 -13.34 -21.79 2.18
CA LYS A 152 -14.13 -20.56 2.06
C LYS A 152 -13.26 -19.32 2.16
N ILE A 153 -13.37 -18.41 1.19
CA ILE A 153 -12.56 -17.18 1.12
C ILE A 153 -13.50 -15.97 1.14
N GLY A 154 -13.36 -15.11 2.14
CA GLY A 154 -14.05 -13.83 2.23
C GLY A 154 -13.22 -12.71 1.60
N ILE A 155 -13.79 -12.06 0.60
CA ILE A 155 -13.19 -10.92 -0.12
C ILE A 155 -13.80 -9.64 0.46
N LEU A 156 -12.98 -8.82 1.12
CA LEU A 156 -13.40 -7.54 1.67
C LEU A 156 -12.91 -6.43 0.73
N ASP A 157 -13.80 -5.92 -0.12
CA ASP A 157 -13.43 -5.02 -1.22
C ASP A 157 -14.62 -4.14 -1.65
N THR A 158 -14.60 -3.61 -2.89
CA THR A 158 -15.66 -2.77 -3.49
C THR A 158 -16.93 -3.53 -3.85
N GLY A 159 -16.93 -4.85 -3.73
CA GLY A 159 -18.00 -5.76 -4.18
C GLY A 159 -17.50 -6.75 -5.22
N THR A 160 -18.38 -7.61 -5.73
CA THR A 160 -18.01 -8.56 -6.79
C THR A 160 -19.15 -8.68 -7.80
N ASP A 161 -18.84 -8.50 -9.08
CA ASP A 161 -19.77 -8.85 -10.16
C ASP A 161 -19.86 -10.37 -10.33
N TYR A 162 -20.69 -10.99 -9.49
CA TYR A 162 -20.95 -12.42 -9.51
C TYR A 162 -21.71 -12.88 -10.76
N THR A 163 -22.26 -11.96 -11.58
CA THR A 163 -22.90 -12.30 -12.85
C THR A 163 -21.88 -12.67 -13.93
N HIS A 164 -20.59 -12.39 -13.68
CA HIS A 164 -19.51 -12.76 -14.57
C HIS A 164 -19.45 -14.30 -14.80
N PRO A 165 -19.43 -14.79 -16.05
CA PRO A 165 -19.43 -16.23 -16.36
C PRO A 165 -18.27 -17.00 -15.72
N SER A 166 -17.06 -16.43 -15.74
CA SER A 166 -15.88 -17.03 -15.09
C SER A 166 -15.99 -17.06 -13.56
N LEU A 167 -16.90 -16.28 -12.97
CA LEU A 167 -17.23 -16.30 -11.53
C LEU A 167 -18.54 -17.05 -11.26
N GLY A 168 -18.93 -17.97 -12.14
CA GLY A 168 -20.07 -18.86 -11.95
C GLY A 168 -21.42 -18.31 -12.40
N GLY A 169 -21.50 -17.04 -12.81
CA GLY A 169 -22.70 -16.46 -13.43
C GLY A 169 -23.92 -16.34 -12.50
N GLY A 170 -23.71 -16.26 -11.19
CA GLY A 170 -24.78 -16.10 -10.21
C GLY A 170 -24.28 -16.00 -8.77
N PHE A 171 -25.20 -15.72 -7.85
CA PHE A 171 -24.94 -15.47 -6.44
C PHE A 171 -25.72 -16.40 -5.52
N GLY A 172 -25.09 -16.81 -4.43
CA GLY A 172 -25.70 -17.59 -3.37
C GLY A 172 -25.38 -19.09 -3.44
N PRO A 173 -26.07 -19.91 -2.63
CA PRO A 173 -25.77 -21.34 -2.51
C PRO A 173 -25.77 -22.07 -3.86
N GLY A 174 -24.70 -22.79 -4.16
CA GLY A 174 -24.51 -23.52 -5.42
C GLY A 174 -23.74 -22.77 -6.50
N PHE A 175 -23.53 -21.46 -6.33
CA PHE A 175 -22.65 -20.65 -7.19
C PHE A 175 -21.23 -20.55 -6.61
N LYS A 176 -20.29 -20.05 -7.44
CA LYS A 176 -18.91 -19.73 -7.02
C LYS A 176 -18.89 -18.68 -5.92
N VAL A 177 -19.58 -17.56 -6.16
CA VAL A 177 -19.82 -16.51 -5.19
C VAL A 177 -21.00 -16.99 -4.34
N ALA A 178 -20.68 -17.77 -3.32
CA ALA A 178 -21.64 -18.58 -2.56
C ALA A 178 -22.45 -17.76 -1.55
N GLY A 179 -22.01 -16.53 -1.25
CA GLY A 179 -22.68 -15.60 -0.34
C GLY A 179 -21.90 -14.30 -0.22
N GLY A 180 -22.34 -13.42 0.67
CA GLY A 180 -21.78 -12.08 0.81
C GLY A 180 -22.77 -11.08 1.37
N PHE A 181 -22.34 -9.85 1.56
CA PHE A 181 -23.15 -8.76 2.10
C PHE A 181 -22.55 -7.40 1.70
N ASP A 182 -23.40 -6.39 1.45
CA ASP A 182 -22.99 -4.99 1.35
C ASP A 182 -23.18 -4.31 2.70
N LEU A 183 -22.07 -3.85 3.29
CA LEU A 183 -22.08 -3.22 4.61
C LEU A 183 -22.32 -1.70 4.55
N VAL A 184 -22.25 -1.09 3.37
CA VAL A 184 -22.18 0.37 3.23
C VAL A 184 -23.20 0.95 2.25
N GLY A 185 -23.50 0.25 1.16
CA GLY A 185 -24.33 0.75 0.08
C GLY A 185 -23.61 1.73 -0.85
N ASP A 186 -24.19 1.94 -2.04
CA ASP A 186 -23.55 2.67 -3.15
C ASP A 186 -23.14 4.11 -2.86
N ASN A 187 -23.93 4.82 -2.03
CA ASN A 187 -23.76 6.25 -1.80
C ASN A 187 -22.89 6.57 -0.57
N TYR A 188 -22.32 5.57 0.10
CA TYR A 188 -21.57 5.79 1.33
C TYR A 188 -20.27 6.56 1.06
N ASP A 189 -20.06 7.70 1.72
CA ASP A 189 -18.85 8.52 1.55
C ASP A 189 -18.03 8.68 2.83
N GLY A 190 -18.46 8.05 3.93
CA GLY A 190 -17.81 8.13 5.23
C GLY A 190 -18.31 9.27 6.10
N SER A 191 -19.06 10.22 5.53
CA SER A 191 -19.75 11.28 6.26
C SER A 191 -21.22 10.96 6.51
N ASN A 192 -21.85 10.18 5.61
CA ASN A 192 -23.24 9.75 5.71
C ASN A 192 -23.40 8.39 6.42
N THR A 193 -24.63 8.08 6.82
CA THR A 193 -24.97 6.79 7.42
C THR A 193 -24.90 5.68 6.36
N PRO A 194 -24.20 4.56 6.62
CA PRO A 194 -24.18 3.43 5.71
C PRO A 194 -25.60 2.84 5.54
N VAL A 195 -25.88 2.29 4.36
CA VAL A 195 -27.15 1.64 4.01
C VAL A 195 -26.85 0.19 3.60
N PRO A 196 -26.74 -0.73 4.57
CA PRO A 196 -26.36 -2.11 4.31
C PRO A 196 -27.49 -2.90 3.65
N ASP A 197 -27.14 -3.84 2.78
CA ASP A 197 -28.08 -4.71 2.08
C ASP A 197 -27.42 -6.06 1.70
N PRO A 198 -28.20 -7.11 1.34
CA PRO A 198 -27.67 -8.45 1.13
C PRO A 198 -26.98 -8.65 -0.25
N ASP A 199 -26.91 -7.63 -1.12
CA ASP A 199 -26.39 -7.73 -2.48
C ASP A 199 -25.00 -7.08 -2.61
N PRO A 200 -23.89 -7.84 -2.59
CA PRO A 200 -22.52 -7.29 -2.65
C PRO A 200 -22.08 -6.97 -4.08
N LEU A 201 -23.03 -6.75 -5.00
CA LEU A 201 -22.75 -6.63 -6.43
C LEU A 201 -21.98 -5.35 -6.74
N ASP A 202 -20.86 -5.48 -7.44
CA ASP A 202 -20.04 -4.33 -7.85
C ASP A 202 -20.65 -3.68 -9.11
N GLN A 203 -21.63 -2.80 -8.92
CA GLN A 203 -22.27 -2.05 -10.01
C GLN A 203 -22.02 -0.55 -9.97
N CYS A 204 -20.90 -0.07 -9.41
CA CYS A 204 -20.62 1.37 -9.34
C CYS A 204 -20.55 2.12 -10.71
N ALA A 205 -20.87 1.46 -11.84
CA ALA A 205 -21.11 2.04 -13.16
C ALA A 205 -22.60 2.09 -13.63
N GLY A 206 -23.55 1.49 -12.90
CA GLY A 206 -24.92 1.27 -13.37
C GLY A 206 -25.90 2.43 -13.15
N HIS A 207 -25.67 3.28 -12.14
CA HIS A 207 -26.60 4.34 -11.76
C HIS A 207 -25.90 5.72 -11.77
N GLY A 208 -25.81 6.32 -12.97
CA GLY A 208 -25.95 7.77 -13.27
C GLY A 208 -25.44 8.90 -12.35
N SER A 209 -24.67 8.64 -11.29
CA SER A 209 -24.24 9.69 -10.35
C SER A 209 -22.93 10.30 -10.81
N TYR A 210 -23.07 11.16 -11.82
CA TYR A 210 -22.08 12.15 -12.21
C TYR A 210 -21.94 13.16 -11.05
N TYR A 211 -21.23 12.81 -9.97
CA TYR A 211 -20.92 13.79 -8.93
C TYR A 211 -19.91 14.80 -9.50
N ASN A 212 -20.46 15.96 -9.90
CA ASN A 212 -19.74 17.20 -10.13
C ASN A 212 -19.08 17.66 -8.82
N LEU A 213 -17.93 17.08 -8.49
CA LEU A 213 -16.96 17.72 -7.59
C LEU A 213 -16.15 18.74 -8.41
N PRO A 214 -16.14 20.03 -8.03
CA PRO A 214 -15.51 21.09 -8.81
C PRO A 214 -13.97 20.97 -8.79
N THR A 215 -13.40 20.94 -10.00
CA THR A 215 -12.12 21.58 -10.38
C THR A 215 -10.81 21.21 -9.67
N SER A 216 -10.48 19.92 -9.50
CA SER A 216 -9.06 19.52 -9.37
C SER A 216 -8.50 19.13 -10.75
N PRO A 217 -7.56 19.90 -11.34
CA PRO A 217 -6.84 19.51 -12.55
C PRO A 217 -5.67 18.59 -12.16
N LEU A 218 -5.48 17.50 -12.91
CA LEU A 218 -4.46 16.45 -12.73
C LEU A 218 -4.69 15.46 -11.57
N PHE A 219 -5.65 14.56 -11.71
CA PHE A 219 -5.42 13.12 -11.48
C PHE A 219 -6.56 12.34 -12.17
N ILE A 220 -6.23 11.23 -12.80
CA ILE A 220 -7.11 10.48 -13.70
C ILE A 220 -8.33 9.98 -12.90
N ARG A 221 -9.53 10.47 -13.26
CA ARG A 221 -10.82 9.93 -12.80
C ARG A 221 -11.08 8.57 -13.47
N GLN A 222 -10.34 7.54 -13.06
CA GLN A 222 -10.59 6.16 -13.49
C GLN A 222 -11.50 5.49 -12.46
N PHE A 223 -12.64 4.98 -12.91
CA PHE A 223 -13.57 4.22 -12.09
C PHE A 223 -12.91 2.88 -11.69
N PHE A 224 -12.98 2.49 -10.41
CA PHE A 224 -12.19 1.40 -9.82
C PHE A 224 -13.06 0.19 -9.42
N TRP A 225 -12.68 -1.02 -9.88
CA TRP A 225 -13.46 -2.28 -9.84
C TRP A 225 -12.69 -3.42 -9.16
N ALA A 226 -11.95 -3.07 -8.10
CA ALA A 226 -10.94 -3.94 -7.51
C ALA A 226 -11.52 -5.30 -7.07
N GLY A 227 -12.71 -5.33 -6.48
CA GLY A 227 -13.24 -6.57 -5.91
C GLY A 227 -13.62 -7.65 -6.93
N THR A 228 -14.03 -7.30 -8.14
CA THR A 228 -14.27 -8.28 -9.21
C THR A 228 -12.96 -8.83 -9.78
N HIS A 229 -11.92 -8.00 -9.90
CA HIS A 229 -10.58 -8.41 -10.34
C HIS A 229 -9.92 -9.34 -9.33
N VAL A 230 -9.98 -8.96 -8.05
CA VAL A 230 -9.55 -9.77 -6.90
C VAL A 230 -10.24 -11.14 -6.89
N ALA A 231 -11.57 -11.19 -7.12
CA ALA A 231 -12.31 -12.45 -7.19
C ALA A 231 -11.84 -13.36 -8.35
N GLY A 232 -11.52 -12.78 -9.50
CA GLY A 232 -10.97 -13.50 -10.65
C GLY A 232 -9.63 -14.15 -10.37
N ILE A 233 -8.69 -13.42 -9.76
CA ILE A 233 -7.35 -13.93 -9.40
C ILE A 233 -7.46 -15.13 -8.46
N ILE A 234 -8.43 -15.10 -7.53
CA ILE A 234 -8.65 -16.21 -6.59
C ILE A 234 -9.33 -17.38 -7.29
N GLY A 235 -10.42 -17.12 -8.02
CA GLY A 235 -11.44 -18.14 -8.27
C GLY A 235 -12.02 -18.20 -9.68
N ALA A 236 -11.46 -17.52 -10.69
CA ALA A 236 -11.94 -17.63 -12.06
C ALA A 236 -11.94 -19.10 -12.54
N ASN A 237 -13.06 -19.56 -13.09
CA ASN A 237 -13.18 -20.90 -13.65
C ASN A 237 -12.28 -21.06 -14.89
N PRO A 238 -11.59 -22.21 -15.04
CA PRO A 238 -10.85 -22.52 -16.25
C PRO A 238 -11.78 -22.68 -17.48
N GLY A 239 -11.20 -22.64 -18.68
CA GLY A 239 -11.95 -22.79 -19.93
C GLY A 239 -12.66 -21.51 -20.39
N ASN A 240 -12.26 -20.36 -19.85
CA ASN A 240 -12.67 -19.04 -20.35
C ASN A 240 -11.89 -18.64 -21.61
N GLU A 241 -12.28 -17.52 -22.21
CA GLU A 241 -11.76 -17.03 -23.49
C GLU A 241 -10.26 -16.66 -23.49
N PHE A 242 -9.66 -16.41 -22.32
CA PHE A 242 -8.22 -16.17 -22.17
C PHE A 242 -7.43 -17.42 -21.74
N ASN A 243 -8.13 -18.55 -21.58
CA ASN A 243 -7.58 -19.82 -21.10
C ASN A 243 -6.86 -19.70 -19.74
N ILE A 244 -7.34 -18.82 -18.87
CA ILE A 244 -6.78 -18.62 -17.53
C ILE A 244 -7.60 -19.31 -16.45
N SER A 245 -7.08 -19.37 -15.23
CA SER A 245 -7.80 -19.83 -14.04
C SER A 245 -7.39 -19.02 -12.81
N GLY A 246 -8.29 -18.95 -11.83
CA GLY A 246 -7.92 -18.45 -10.51
C GLY A 246 -7.00 -19.43 -9.78
N VAL A 247 -6.18 -18.93 -8.86
CA VAL A 247 -5.22 -19.74 -8.09
C VAL A 247 -5.90 -20.90 -7.37
N ALA A 248 -7.09 -20.68 -6.81
CA ALA A 248 -7.90 -21.66 -6.10
C ALA A 248 -9.32 -21.74 -6.69
N TYR A 249 -9.40 -22.07 -7.98
CA TYR A 249 -10.65 -22.07 -8.72
C TYR A 249 -11.72 -23.09 -8.25
N ASP A 250 -11.52 -23.94 -7.24
CA ASP A 250 -12.63 -24.72 -6.63
C ASP A 250 -13.00 -24.25 -5.21
N ALA A 251 -12.38 -23.17 -4.72
CA ALA A 251 -12.78 -22.54 -3.47
C ALA A 251 -14.13 -21.81 -3.62
N SER A 252 -14.86 -21.67 -2.50
CA SER A 252 -16.08 -20.85 -2.45
C SER A 252 -15.72 -19.42 -2.07
N LEU A 253 -16.17 -18.46 -2.87
CA LEU A 253 -15.95 -17.03 -2.63
C LEU A 253 -17.14 -16.43 -1.88
N TYR A 254 -16.87 -15.52 -0.97
CA TYR A 254 -17.86 -14.72 -0.27
C TYR A 254 -17.47 -13.25 -0.38
N SER A 255 -18.37 -12.41 -0.92
CA SER A 255 -18.06 -11.01 -1.18
C SER A 255 -18.63 -10.11 -0.08
N TYR A 256 -17.76 -9.40 0.65
CA TYR A 256 -18.14 -8.43 1.67
C TYR A 256 -17.78 -7.05 1.16
N ARG A 257 -18.78 -6.33 0.67
CA ARG A 257 -18.59 -4.98 0.17
C ARG A 257 -18.48 -4.02 1.35
N ILE A 258 -17.31 -3.41 1.49
CA ILE A 258 -16.96 -2.52 2.60
C ILE A 258 -16.67 -1.09 2.15
N PHE A 259 -16.76 -0.79 0.85
CA PHE A 259 -16.49 0.53 0.26
C PHE A 259 -17.66 1.09 -0.54
N GLY A 260 -17.96 2.36 -0.28
CA GLY A 260 -18.63 3.28 -1.22
C GLY A 260 -17.56 4.21 -1.85
N CYS A 261 -17.52 5.49 -1.48
CA CYS A 261 -16.42 6.44 -1.69
C CYS A 261 -15.32 6.33 -0.61
N THR A 262 -15.66 5.89 0.61
CA THR A 262 -14.74 5.48 1.68
C THR A 262 -15.24 4.17 2.31
N GLY A 263 -14.49 3.53 3.21
CA GLY A 263 -14.84 2.17 3.69
C GLY A 263 -14.78 1.88 5.19
N ILE A 264 -15.39 0.76 5.59
CA ILE A 264 -15.45 0.24 6.97
C ILE A 264 -14.84 -1.17 7.09
N ILE A 265 -13.67 -1.27 7.71
CA ILE A 265 -12.87 -2.51 7.65
C ILE A 265 -13.24 -3.51 8.76
N VAL A 266 -13.40 -3.03 10.00
CA VAL A 266 -13.57 -3.89 11.20
C VAL A 266 -14.85 -4.73 11.11
N ASP A 267 -15.94 -4.15 10.60
CA ASP A 267 -17.21 -4.86 10.48
C ASP A 267 -17.15 -5.99 9.46
N GLY A 268 -16.53 -5.76 8.30
CA GLY A 268 -16.33 -6.80 7.29
C GLY A 268 -15.50 -7.96 7.83
N LEU A 269 -14.46 -7.65 8.62
CA LEU A 269 -13.60 -8.66 9.25
C LEU A 269 -14.38 -9.53 10.24
N ILE A 270 -15.13 -8.90 11.15
CA ILE A 270 -15.95 -9.62 12.14
C ILE A 270 -17.02 -10.46 11.45
N MET A 271 -17.73 -9.88 10.48
CA MET A 271 -18.77 -10.58 9.71
C MET A 271 -18.21 -11.81 8.98
N GLY A 272 -17.05 -11.66 8.33
CA GLY A 272 -16.39 -12.77 7.65
C GLY A 272 -16.00 -13.91 8.59
N VAL A 273 -15.50 -13.60 9.78
CA VAL A 273 -15.20 -14.64 10.79
C VAL A 273 -16.47 -15.33 11.27
N GLN A 274 -17.52 -14.57 11.58
CA GLN A 274 -18.81 -15.10 12.03
C GLN A 274 -19.48 -15.99 10.96
N ALA A 275 -19.32 -15.64 9.68
CA ALA A 275 -19.78 -16.45 8.54
C ALA A 275 -18.93 -17.72 8.31
N GLY A 276 -17.88 -17.93 9.12
CA GLY A 276 -17.05 -19.13 9.09
C GLY A 276 -16.07 -19.17 7.92
N MET A 277 -15.58 -18.01 7.45
CA MET A 277 -14.53 -17.97 6.44
C MET A 277 -13.25 -18.63 6.96
N ASP A 278 -12.52 -19.31 6.09
CA ASP A 278 -11.20 -19.89 6.40
C ASP A 278 -10.10 -18.84 6.16
N ILE A 279 -10.31 -18.00 5.16
CA ILE A 279 -9.39 -16.96 4.69
C ILE A 279 -10.17 -15.65 4.53
N LEU A 280 -9.59 -14.54 4.97
CA LEU A 280 -10.08 -13.19 4.72
C LEU A 280 -9.00 -12.40 3.96
N THR A 281 -9.39 -11.79 2.83
CA THR A 281 -8.45 -11.06 1.98
C THR A 281 -8.91 -9.61 1.80
N MET A 282 -7.96 -8.69 1.90
CA MET A 282 -8.20 -7.24 1.84
C MET A 282 -7.16 -6.58 0.93
N SER A 283 -7.59 -6.17 -0.26
CA SER A 283 -6.75 -5.47 -1.24
C SER A 283 -6.78 -3.96 -1.05
N LEU A 284 -6.62 -3.51 0.20
CA LEU A 284 -6.75 -2.12 0.63
C LEU A 284 -5.63 -1.73 1.59
N GLY A 285 -5.39 -0.43 1.70
CA GLY A 285 -4.51 0.14 2.70
C GLY A 285 -4.42 1.65 2.58
N GLY A 286 -3.81 2.27 3.57
CA GLY A 286 -3.36 3.66 3.52
C GLY A 286 -2.19 3.84 4.48
N SER A 287 -1.49 4.97 4.37
CA SER A 287 -0.39 5.30 5.28
C SER A 287 -0.84 5.17 6.73
N ASP A 288 -0.15 4.31 7.48
CA ASP A 288 -0.43 4.08 8.90
C ASP A 288 0.89 3.97 9.64
N GLY A 289 1.79 3.08 9.18
CA GLY A 289 3.13 2.96 9.76
C GLY A 289 3.20 2.17 11.06
N TRP A 290 2.09 1.86 11.72
CA TRP A 290 2.05 1.30 13.09
C TRP A 290 1.27 -0.02 13.18
N THR A 291 1.59 -0.86 14.17
CA THR A 291 0.85 -2.12 14.43
C THR A 291 -0.42 -1.92 15.26
N GLU A 292 -0.57 -0.74 15.85
CA GLU A 292 -1.61 -0.39 16.82
C GLU A 292 -2.93 0.10 16.19
N GLY A 293 -2.97 0.29 14.87
CA GLY A 293 -4.19 0.66 14.15
C GLY A 293 -5.33 -0.34 14.38
N THR A 294 -6.58 0.12 14.46
CA THR A 294 -7.72 -0.76 14.84
C THR A 294 -7.87 -1.96 13.89
N GLY A 295 -7.88 -1.72 12.57
CA GLY A 295 -7.97 -2.79 11.58
C GLY A 295 -6.78 -3.75 11.64
N THR A 296 -5.60 -3.23 11.99
CA THR A 296 -4.34 -3.95 12.17
C THR A 296 -4.40 -4.92 13.35
N VAL A 297 -4.87 -4.44 14.51
CA VAL A 297 -5.04 -5.25 15.73
C VAL A 297 -6.07 -6.35 15.52
N VAL A 298 -7.24 -6.01 14.95
CA VAL A 298 -8.30 -7.00 14.67
C VAL A 298 -7.81 -8.07 13.69
N SER A 299 -7.12 -7.67 12.61
CA SER A 299 -6.56 -8.61 11.64
C SER A 299 -5.53 -9.55 12.27
N SER A 300 -4.68 -9.04 13.15
CA SER A 300 -3.70 -9.85 13.90
C SER A 300 -4.39 -10.89 14.77
N ARG A 301 -5.43 -10.51 15.51
CA ARG A 301 -6.20 -11.43 16.37
C ARG A 301 -6.95 -12.49 15.57
N ILE A 302 -7.51 -12.13 14.42
CA ILE A 302 -8.16 -13.08 13.52
C ILE A 302 -7.14 -14.12 13.04
N ALA A 303 -5.96 -13.69 12.59
CA ALA A 303 -4.90 -14.60 12.20
C ALA A 303 -4.45 -15.50 13.38
N ALA A 304 -4.25 -14.90 14.55
CA ALA A 304 -3.91 -15.60 15.80
C ALA A 304 -5.03 -16.52 16.32
N SER A 305 -6.29 -16.39 15.85
CA SER A 305 -7.39 -17.31 16.16
C SER A 305 -7.36 -18.59 15.30
N GLY A 306 -6.52 -18.63 14.26
CA GLY A 306 -6.43 -19.77 13.35
C GLY A 306 -7.20 -19.58 12.04
N LYS A 307 -7.27 -18.35 11.55
CA LYS A 307 -7.68 -18.01 10.19
C LYS A 307 -6.50 -17.46 9.41
N VAL A 308 -6.56 -17.46 8.09
CA VAL A 308 -5.55 -16.76 7.28
C VAL A 308 -6.10 -15.38 6.93
N VAL A 309 -5.28 -14.34 7.13
CA VAL A 309 -5.61 -12.98 6.70
C VAL A 309 -4.51 -12.50 5.74
N THR A 310 -4.90 -12.13 4.53
CA THR A 310 -3.99 -11.59 3.50
C THR A 310 -4.32 -10.12 3.23
N ILE A 311 -3.30 -9.26 3.25
CA ILE A 311 -3.48 -7.81 3.13
C ILE A 311 -2.43 -7.23 2.19
N ALA A 312 -2.80 -6.26 1.37
CA ALA A 312 -1.86 -5.56 0.49
C ALA A 312 -0.78 -4.82 1.30
N ALA A 313 0.46 -4.83 0.81
CA ALA A 313 1.56 -4.07 1.43
C ALA A 313 1.45 -2.56 1.19
N GLY A 314 0.79 -2.14 0.10
CA GLY A 314 0.67 -0.75 -0.35
C GLY A 314 1.39 -0.50 -1.67
N ASN A 315 1.04 0.60 -2.33
CA ASN A 315 1.55 0.99 -3.65
C ASN A 315 2.38 2.29 -3.61
N ASP A 316 2.91 2.63 -2.43
CA ASP A 316 3.60 3.88 -2.10
C ASP A 316 5.12 3.68 -2.02
N GLY A 317 5.68 2.76 -2.81
CA GLY A 317 7.12 2.48 -2.86
C GLY A 317 7.96 3.72 -3.20
N ALA A 318 7.38 4.68 -3.93
CA ALA A 318 8.01 5.97 -4.23
C ALA A 318 8.24 6.84 -2.99
N SER A 319 7.47 6.66 -1.92
CA SER A 319 7.59 7.45 -0.69
C SER A 319 8.80 7.07 0.15
N GLY A 320 9.45 5.92 -0.11
CA GLY A 320 10.66 5.47 0.58
C GLY A 320 10.40 4.52 1.75
N ALA A 321 11.45 4.19 2.52
CA ALA A 321 11.39 3.25 3.64
C ALA A 321 10.55 3.78 4.83
N PHE A 322 10.10 2.87 5.71
CA PHE A 322 9.22 3.19 6.85
C PHE A 322 7.91 3.90 6.45
N PHE A 323 7.25 3.43 5.40
CA PHE A 323 5.99 4.00 4.91
C PHE A 323 4.87 2.96 4.81
N THR A 324 4.90 1.96 5.69
CA THR A 324 3.98 0.81 5.64
C THR A 324 2.50 1.18 5.73
N SER A 325 1.67 0.40 5.04
CA SER A 325 0.22 0.61 4.99
C SER A 325 -0.55 -0.20 6.03
N GLY A 326 -1.50 0.44 6.70
CA GLY A 326 -2.49 -0.22 7.57
C GLY A 326 -3.75 -0.60 6.77
N PRO A 327 -4.38 -1.78 7.02
CA PRO A 327 -4.12 -2.74 8.09
C PRO A 327 -3.02 -3.78 7.80
N GLY A 328 -2.27 -3.63 6.71
CA GLY A 328 -1.18 -4.54 6.30
C GLY A 328 -0.08 -4.72 7.35
N ASN A 329 0.02 -3.80 8.31
CA ASN A 329 0.92 -3.86 9.45
C ASN A 329 0.60 -4.99 10.44
N ALA A 330 -0.50 -5.72 10.27
CA ALA A 330 -0.96 -6.71 11.23
C ALA A 330 0.10 -7.78 11.48
N ILE A 331 0.44 -7.99 12.75
CA ILE A 331 1.58 -8.79 13.18
C ILE A 331 1.50 -10.19 12.59
N ASP A 332 0.36 -10.87 12.75
CA ASP A 332 0.17 -12.26 12.34
C ASP A 332 -0.41 -12.43 10.92
N ALA A 333 -0.84 -11.35 10.28
CA ALA A 333 -1.37 -11.40 8.91
C ALA A 333 -0.25 -11.48 7.87
N ILE A 334 -0.60 -11.96 6.68
CA ILE A 334 0.29 -12.03 5.53
C ILE A 334 0.15 -10.74 4.73
N SER A 335 1.07 -9.80 4.97
CA SER A 335 1.22 -8.59 4.15
C SER A 335 1.96 -8.93 2.87
N VAL A 336 1.39 -8.58 1.71
CA VAL A 336 1.83 -9.09 0.41
C VAL A 336 2.39 -7.99 -0.48
N ALA A 337 3.68 -8.11 -0.81
CA ALA A 337 4.37 -7.34 -1.83
C ALA A 337 4.03 -7.84 -3.24
N SER A 338 4.23 -6.98 -4.24
CA SER A 338 4.03 -7.30 -5.65
C SER A 338 5.34 -7.60 -6.33
N SER A 339 5.39 -8.68 -7.14
CA SER A 339 6.40 -8.85 -8.19
C SER A 339 5.79 -8.64 -9.56
N ASP A 340 6.60 -8.18 -10.49
CA ASP A 340 6.19 -8.03 -11.89
C ASP A 340 6.10 -9.39 -12.55
N ASN A 341 5.02 -9.60 -13.32
CA ASN A 341 4.88 -10.80 -14.13
C ASN A 341 6.07 -10.92 -15.11
N THR A 342 6.53 -12.14 -15.39
CA THR A 342 7.68 -12.37 -16.27
C THR A 342 7.37 -12.11 -17.74
N VAL A 343 6.09 -12.15 -18.10
CA VAL A 343 5.58 -11.85 -19.44
C VAL A 343 4.36 -10.93 -19.35
N ILE A 344 4.15 -10.16 -20.40
CA ILE A 344 2.97 -9.30 -20.58
C ILE A 344 2.26 -9.78 -21.84
N PRO A 345 0.95 -10.09 -21.77
CA PRO A 345 0.17 -10.41 -22.97
C PRO A 345 -0.04 -9.14 -23.80
N LEU A 346 0.61 -9.06 -24.96
CA LEU A 346 0.54 -7.94 -25.90
C LEU A 346 0.07 -8.40 -27.28
N GLN A 347 -0.21 -7.45 -28.16
CA GLN A 347 -0.63 -7.73 -29.54
C GLN A 347 0.52 -7.38 -30.51
N SER A 348 0.50 -7.98 -31.68
CA SER A 348 1.39 -7.63 -32.80
C SER A 348 0.60 -7.17 -34.00
N LEU A 349 1.10 -6.14 -34.69
CA LEU A 349 0.64 -5.69 -35.99
C LEU A 349 1.54 -6.26 -37.10
N THR A 350 1.01 -6.39 -38.31
CA THR A 350 1.77 -6.86 -39.47
C THR A 350 2.05 -5.72 -40.43
N VAL A 351 3.28 -5.67 -40.96
CA VAL A 351 3.66 -4.74 -42.03
C VAL A 351 3.56 -5.45 -43.38
N SER A 352 3.00 -4.76 -44.37
CA SER A 352 2.94 -5.18 -45.77
C SER A 352 3.60 -4.12 -46.64
N GLY A 353 4.07 -4.50 -47.84
CA GLY A 353 4.79 -3.60 -48.74
C GLY A 353 6.29 -3.44 -48.47
N ALA A 354 6.77 -3.92 -47.31
CA ALA A 354 8.17 -4.10 -46.97
C ALA A 354 8.34 -5.36 -46.12
N THR A 355 9.47 -6.06 -46.23
CA THR A 355 9.77 -7.23 -45.40
C THR A 355 10.12 -6.78 -43.99
N HIS A 356 9.28 -7.13 -43.02
CA HIS A 356 9.51 -6.92 -41.60
C HIS A 356 8.75 -7.97 -40.80
N ASP A 357 9.29 -8.36 -39.64
CA ASP A 357 8.57 -9.24 -38.73
C ASP A 357 7.33 -8.52 -38.14
N PRO A 358 6.33 -9.24 -37.61
CA PRO A 358 5.23 -8.60 -36.89
C PRO A 358 5.74 -7.70 -35.76
N ILE A 359 5.28 -6.47 -35.71
CA ILE A 359 5.69 -5.47 -34.72
C ILE A 359 4.79 -5.62 -33.49
N VAL A 360 5.39 -5.82 -32.32
CA VAL A 360 4.63 -5.86 -31.06
C VAL A 360 4.22 -4.44 -30.68
N TYR A 361 3.00 -4.28 -30.17
CA TYR A 361 2.53 -2.99 -29.66
C TYR A 361 1.83 -3.10 -28.31
N TYR A 362 1.92 -2.01 -27.56
CA TYR A 362 1.16 -1.80 -26.34
C TYR A 362 0.06 -0.76 -26.62
N ASP A 363 -1.19 -1.20 -26.53
CA ASP A 363 -2.34 -0.30 -26.65
C ASP A 363 -2.56 0.52 -25.36
N VAL A 364 -2.63 1.85 -25.53
CA VAL A 364 -2.67 2.86 -24.47
C VAL A 364 -4.08 3.43 -24.22
N ARG A 365 -5.02 3.33 -25.19
CA ARG A 365 -6.45 3.69 -25.07
C ARG A 365 -7.28 3.09 -26.23
N LEU A 366 -7.74 1.85 -26.12
CA LEU A 366 -8.86 1.36 -26.95
C LEU A 366 -10.09 1.08 -26.06
N ASN A 367 -10.91 2.11 -25.83
CA ASN A 367 -12.31 1.89 -25.47
C ASN A 367 -13.07 1.59 -26.77
N ASN A 368 -13.31 0.31 -27.07
CA ASN A 368 -14.26 -0.16 -28.10
C ASN A 368 -14.02 0.35 -29.54
N LEU A 369 -12.83 0.12 -30.12
CA LEU A 369 -12.64 0.28 -31.57
C LEU A 369 -12.43 -1.09 -32.25
N TYR A 370 -13.52 -1.65 -32.81
CA TYR A 370 -13.42 -2.69 -33.85
C TYR A 370 -13.01 -2.01 -35.16
N CYS A 371 -11.73 -2.08 -35.53
CA CYS A 371 -11.26 -1.47 -36.78
C CYS A 371 -10.53 -2.48 -37.66
N SER A 372 -11.18 -2.85 -38.77
CA SER A 372 -10.50 -3.39 -39.95
C SER A 372 -10.04 -2.20 -40.80
N LEU A 373 -8.74 -1.91 -40.82
CA LEU A 373 -8.17 -1.07 -41.86
C LEU A 373 -8.01 -1.94 -43.12
N ARG A 374 -8.92 -1.80 -44.07
CA ARG A 374 -8.71 -2.20 -45.47
C ARG A 374 -8.83 -0.94 -46.32
N GLY A 375 -7.71 -0.43 -46.81
CA GLY A 375 -7.70 0.72 -47.70
C GLY A 375 -6.29 1.01 -48.21
N SER A 376 -6.19 1.32 -49.50
CA SER A 376 -4.95 1.43 -50.27
C SER A 376 -4.42 2.87 -50.40
N ASP A 377 -4.66 3.73 -49.42
CA ASP A 377 -4.15 5.11 -49.41
C ASP A 377 -3.64 5.49 -48.01
N HIS A 378 -2.32 5.55 -47.84
CA HIS A 378 -1.66 5.98 -46.61
C HIS A 378 -0.83 7.24 -46.86
N GLN A 379 -1.09 8.31 -46.11
CA GLN A 379 -0.15 9.41 -45.89
C GLN A 379 0.37 9.31 -44.45
N VAL A 380 1.70 9.33 -44.29
CA VAL A 380 2.36 9.48 -42.98
C VAL A 380 2.78 10.93 -42.85
N ASN A 381 2.29 11.65 -41.84
CA ASN A 381 2.80 12.99 -41.57
C ASN A 381 3.95 12.89 -40.54
N THR A 382 5.16 13.25 -40.95
CA THR A 382 6.32 13.33 -40.06
C THR A 382 6.48 14.77 -39.57
N ASP A 383 5.70 15.18 -38.57
CA ASP A 383 6.03 16.38 -37.82
C ASP A 383 7.17 16.03 -36.84
N VAL A 384 8.41 16.19 -37.31
CA VAL A 384 9.57 16.34 -36.44
C VAL A 384 9.62 17.82 -36.07
N PRO A 385 9.38 18.25 -34.82
CA PRO A 385 9.63 19.63 -34.45
C PRO A 385 11.11 19.91 -34.71
N SER A 386 11.39 20.75 -35.71
CA SER A 386 12.71 21.29 -35.90
C SER A 386 13.13 22.00 -34.59
N ALA A 387 14.40 21.87 -34.22
CA ALA A 387 14.94 22.19 -32.90
C ALA A 387 14.89 23.68 -32.45
N GLY A 388 13.96 24.49 -32.96
CA GLY A 388 13.90 25.93 -32.81
C GLY A 388 12.68 26.52 -32.10
N GLU A 389 11.55 25.82 -31.95
CA GLU A 389 10.34 26.42 -31.36
C GLU A 389 10.05 25.81 -29.97
N ARG A 390 10.70 26.39 -28.95
CA ARG A 390 10.37 26.14 -27.54
C ARG A 390 9.27 27.09 -27.11
N ASP A 391 8.03 26.62 -27.09
CA ASP A 391 7.03 27.20 -26.19
C ASP A 391 7.18 26.59 -24.78
N SER A 392 7.08 27.43 -23.77
CA SER A 392 7.64 27.26 -22.43
C SER A 392 6.67 26.66 -21.40
N THR A 393 5.60 25.98 -21.83
CA THR A 393 4.57 25.47 -20.89
C THR A 393 4.12 24.02 -21.10
N SER A 394 4.77 23.26 -21.98
CA SER A 394 4.50 21.83 -22.15
C SER A 394 5.80 21.02 -22.10
N VAL A 395 5.98 20.24 -21.03
CA VAL A 395 7.08 19.26 -20.89
C VAL A 395 6.76 18.08 -21.82
N LEU A 396 7.09 18.22 -23.10
CA LEU A 396 7.25 17.07 -24.00
C LEU A 396 8.57 16.38 -23.61
N LEU A 397 8.47 15.08 -23.27
CA LEU A 397 9.64 14.26 -23.00
C LEU A 397 10.58 14.27 -24.22
N PRO A 398 11.92 14.37 -24.07
CA PRO A 398 12.84 14.55 -25.20
C PRO A 398 12.99 13.36 -26.16
N ARG A 399 12.03 12.42 -26.24
CA ARG A 399 12.28 11.06 -26.79
C ARG A 399 11.14 10.37 -27.54
N THR A 400 10.03 11.04 -27.84
CA THR A 400 8.90 10.47 -28.61
C THR A 400 8.82 11.10 -30.00
N THR A 401 8.92 10.31 -31.07
CA THR A 401 8.58 10.75 -32.43
C THR A 401 7.10 10.44 -32.68
N LEU A 402 6.33 11.34 -33.26
CA LEU A 402 4.92 11.07 -33.58
C LEU A 402 4.82 10.59 -35.03
N LEU A 403 4.36 9.36 -35.26
CA LEU A 403 3.93 8.90 -36.59
C LEU A 403 2.41 9.01 -36.66
N SER A 404 1.91 10.06 -37.34
CA SER A 404 0.48 10.26 -37.60
C SER A 404 0.09 9.59 -38.92
N LEU A 405 -0.80 8.61 -38.87
CA LEU A 405 -1.42 7.98 -40.04
C LEU A 405 -2.75 8.69 -40.32
N THR A 406 -2.83 9.50 -41.37
CA THR A 406 -4.08 10.17 -41.77
C THR A 406 -4.37 9.96 -43.25
N THR A 407 -5.37 9.15 -43.62
CA THR A 407 -6.20 9.34 -44.82
C THR A 407 -7.44 8.42 -44.87
N HIS A 408 -8.60 9.01 -45.19
CA HIS A 408 -9.93 8.45 -45.53
C HIS A 408 -10.17 6.92 -45.47
N ALA A 409 -10.11 6.32 -44.28
CA ALA A 409 -10.80 5.05 -44.02
C ALA A 409 -12.18 5.34 -43.41
N THR A 410 -13.26 4.84 -44.01
CA THR A 410 -14.57 4.82 -43.36
C THR A 410 -14.48 3.90 -42.14
N LEU A 411 -14.34 4.49 -40.95
CA LEU A 411 -14.21 3.76 -39.69
C LEU A 411 -15.60 3.58 -39.08
N CYS A 412 -16.02 2.31 -38.98
CA CYS A 412 -17.24 1.80 -38.35
C CYS A 412 -18.59 2.12 -39.04
N PRO A 413 -19.46 1.10 -39.29
CA PRO A 413 -20.88 1.34 -39.47
C PRO A 413 -21.53 1.67 -38.11
N THR A 414 -21.87 2.94 -37.92
CA THR A 414 -22.95 3.48 -37.07
C THR A 414 -23.33 2.78 -35.75
N LEU A 415 -23.08 3.46 -34.61
CA LEU A 415 -24.10 3.61 -33.55
C LEU A 415 -24.34 5.12 -33.30
N PRO A 416 -25.59 5.57 -33.14
CA PRO A 416 -25.95 6.98 -33.23
C PRO A 416 -25.65 7.73 -31.92
N ARG A 417 -24.73 8.70 -31.97
CA ARG A 417 -24.82 9.88 -31.11
C ARG A 417 -24.59 11.14 -31.94
N THR A 418 -25.69 11.80 -32.18
CA THR A 418 -25.85 13.15 -32.73
C THR A 418 -24.91 14.15 -32.05
N TRP A 419 -24.05 14.84 -32.80
CA TRP A 419 -23.84 16.30 -32.82
C TRP A 419 -23.14 16.67 -34.16
N PRO A 420 -23.35 17.88 -34.71
CA PRO A 420 -23.33 18.11 -36.16
C PRO A 420 -22.01 18.72 -36.70
N ASP A 421 -21.65 18.28 -37.91
CA ASP A 421 -20.85 18.96 -38.95
C ASP A 421 -19.32 19.11 -38.70
N SER A 422 -18.37 18.87 -39.61
CA SER A 422 -18.32 18.30 -40.97
C SER A 422 -16.86 17.91 -41.30
N SER A 423 -16.70 16.86 -42.11
CA SER A 423 -15.46 16.34 -42.74
C SER A 423 -14.52 15.48 -41.86
N SER A 424 -14.50 14.20 -42.20
CA SER A 424 -13.84 13.07 -41.57
C SER A 424 -12.34 12.95 -41.92
N SER A 425 -11.47 13.07 -40.92
CA SER A 425 -10.14 12.46 -40.91
C SER A 425 -9.91 11.84 -39.52
N PHE A 426 -9.58 10.56 -39.47
CA PHE A 426 -9.28 9.84 -38.24
C PHE A 426 -7.77 9.62 -38.23
N ALA A 427 -7.09 10.03 -37.15
CA ALA A 427 -5.66 9.84 -36.96
C ALA A 427 -5.45 8.70 -35.94
N GLY A 428 -4.75 7.64 -36.35
CA GLY A 428 -4.14 6.69 -35.43
C GLY A 428 -2.67 7.05 -35.24
N GLU A 429 -2.19 7.06 -34.00
CA GLU A 429 -0.85 7.51 -33.66
C GLU A 429 0.06 6.33 -33.27
N LEU A 430 1.23 6.23 -33.90
CA LEU A 430 2.31 5.32 -33.50
C LEU A 430 3.40 6.12 -32.79
N ALA A 431 3.61 5.85 -31.50
CA ALA A 431 4.68 6.46 -30.71
C ALA A 431 5.82 5.45 -30.51
N PRO A 432 7.00 5.63 -31.14
CA PRO A 432 8.19 4.86 -30.83
C PRO A 432 8.67 5.19 -29.43
N PHE A 433 8.85 4.15 -28.61
CA PHE A 433 9.36 4.24 -27.25
C PHE A 433 10.84 3.88 -27.21
N ASN A 434 11.68 4.84 -26.80
CA ASN A 434 13.12 4.63 -26.59
C ASN A 434 13.38 4.05 -25.19
N GLY A 435 13.05 2.78 -24.99
CA GLY A 435 13.37 2.00 -23.81
C GLY A 435 13.26 0.49 -24.07
N ASN A 436 13.90 -0.34 -23.24
CA ASN A 436 13.74 -1.79 -23.34
C ASN A 436 12.33 -2.16 -22.83
N GLY A 437 11.40 -2.46 -23.74
CA GLY A 437 10.03 -2.92 -23.42
C GLY A 437 8.93 -1.86 -23.51
N PHE A 438 7.79 -2.10 -22.86
CA PHE A 438 6.59 -1.25 -22.95
C PHE A 438 6.21 -0.68 -21.58
N SER A 439 5.97 0.62 -21.52
CA SER A 439 5.36 1.31 -20.37
C SER A 439 4.24 2.21 -20.85
N ALA A 440 3.09 2.21 -20.17
CA ALA A 440 1.99 3.10 -20.51
C ALA A 440 2.45 4.57 -20.47
N ILE A 441 2.09 5.34 -21.50
CA ILE A 441 2.31 6.81 -21.55
C ILE A 441 0.96 7.51 -21.60
N SER A 442 0.90 8.78 -21.19
CA SER A 442 -0.29 9.59 -21.47
C SER A 442 -0.22 10.08 -22.91
N VAL A 443 -1.26 9.78 -23.69
CA VAL A 443 -1.44 10.26 -25.08
C VAL A 443 -2.60 11.27 -25.18
N GLY A 444 -2.97 11.91 -24.08
CA GLY A 444 -4.12 12.82 -24.07
C GLY A 444 -5.41 12.12 -24.52
N ASP A 445 -6.11 12.72 -25.49
CA ASP A 445 -7.35 12.22 -26.10
C ASP A 445 -7.14 11.43 -27.40
N PHE A 446 -5.87 11.14 -27.76
CA PHE A 446 -5.55 10.39 -28.97
C PHE A 446 -5.73 8.87 -28.78
N ASN A 447 -6.14 8.18 -29.85
CA ASN A 447 -6.04 6.73 -29.94
C ASN A 447 -4.64 6.37 -30.43
N ALA A 448 -3.83 5.79 -29.55
CA ALA A 448 -2.43 5.51 -29.82
C ALA A 448 -2.05 4.09 -29.44
N VAL A 449 -1.05 3.57 -30.14
CA VAL A 449 -0.33 2.36 -29.74
C VAL A 449 1.16 2.66 -29.66
N LEU A 450 1.81 2.11 -28.65
CA LEU A 450 3.25 2.18 -28.44
C LEU A 450 3.92 1.02 -29.18
N ILE A 451 4.98 1.31 -29.92
CA ILE A 451 5.87 0.31 -30.55
C ILE A 451 7.31 0.52 -30.09
N GLN A 452 8.17 -0.49 -30.29
CA GLN A 452 9.60 -0.34 -29.98
C GLN A 452 10.24 0.72 -30.90
N ALA A 453 11.28 1.39 -30.40
CA ALA A 453 11.96 2.45 -31.15
C ALA A 453 12.47 1.99 -32.51
N ASP A 454 13.10 0.81 -32.57
CA ASP A 454 13.66 0.27 -33.82
C ASP A 454 12.58 0.02 -34.87
N ASP A 455 11.42 -0.49 -34.45
CA ASP A 455 10.24 -0.68 -35.32
C ASP A 455 9.70 0.66 -35.85
N GLY A 456 9.67 1.69 -34.99
CA GLY A 456 9.27 3.03 -35.40
C GLY A 456 10.26 3.70 -36.35
N VAL A 457 11.57 3.49 -36.14
CA VAL A 457 12.62 3.96 -37.06
C VAL A 457 12.46 3.27 -38.42
N PHE A 458 12.27 1.96 -38.45
CA PHE A 458 12.03 1.21 -39.69
C PHE A 458 10.83 1.77 -40.47
N LEU A 459 9.68 1.96 -39.82
CA LEU A 459 8.48 2.50 -40.48
C LEU A 459 8.73 3.91 -41.02
N ALA A 460 9.44 4.76 -40.29
CA ALA A 460 9.81 6.11 -40.72
C ALA A 460 10.76 6.08 -41.94
N GLU A 461 11.75 5.19 -41.96
CA GLU A 461 12.70 5.03 -43.07
C GLU A 461 12.02 4.51 -44.35
N GLN A 462 11.16 3.49 -44.23
CA GLN A 462 10.40 2.97 -45.36
C GLN A 462 9.48 4.04 -45.96
N TYR A 463 8.84 4.84 -45.10
CA TYR A 463 8.02 5.96 -45.56
C TYR A 463 8.87 7.03 -46.27
N ALA A 464 10.00 7.43 -45.69
CA ALA A 464 10.91 8.41 -46.30
C ALA A 464 11.46 7.94 -47.65
N ALA A 465 11.59 6.62 -47.85
CA ALA A 465 11.98 6.01 -49.11
C ALA A 465 10.84 5.92 -50.16
N GLY A 466 9.61 6.33 -49.81
CA GLY A 466 8.43 6.21 -50.68
C GLY A 466 7.95 4.77 -50.89
N ALA A 467 8.31 3.85 -50.00
CA ALA A 467 7.85 2.46 -50.07
C ALA A 467 6.34 2.38 -49.79
N PRO A 468 5.57 1.55 -50.52
CA PRO A 468 4.13 1.42 -50.34
C PRO A 468 3.79 0.54 -49.13
N ILE A 469 4.23 0.96 -47.94
CA ILE A 469 4.02 0.21 -46.70
C ILE A 469 2.60 0.38 -46.18
N ALA A 470 2.03 -0.70 -45.62
CA ALA A 470 0.76 -0.68 -44.93
C ALA A 470 0.80 -1.54 -43.66
N VAL A 471 0.20 -1.03 -42.58
CA VAL A 471 0.14 -1.66 -41.26
C VAL A 471 -1.26 -2.20 -40.99
N THR A 472 -1.34 -3.47 -40.56
CA THR A 472 -2.61 -4.14 -40.21
C THR A 472 -2.59 -4.64 -38.77
N PHE A 473 -3.69 -4.42 -38.04
CA PHE A 473 -3.90 -4.88 -36.67
C PHE A 473 -4.78 -6.15 -36.66
N PRO A 474 -4.19 -7.35 -36.63
CA PRO A 474 -4.94 -8.59 -36.69
C PRO A 474 -5.79 -8.77 -35.44
N GLN A 475 -7.09 -9.02 -35.64
CA GLN A 475 -8.05 -9.26 -34.55
C GLN A 475 -7.94 -10.67 -33.95
N THR A 476 -7.24 -11.60 -34.62
CA THR A 476 -7.03 -12.98 -34.16
C THR A 476 -5.63 -13.45 -34.55
N GLY A 477 -5.00 -14.28 -33.70
CA GLY A 477 -3.67 -14.86 -33.96
C GLY A 477 -2.49 -13.90 -33.82
N GLY A 478 -2.70 -12.70 -33.28
CA GLY A 478 -1.67 -11.68 -33.07
C GLY A 478 -1.20 -11.49 -31.63
N GLY A 479 -1.60 -12.36 -30.68
CA GLY A 479 -1.11 -12.22 -29.31
C GLY A 479 0.32 -12.72 -29.13
N VAL A 480 1.06 -11.99 -28.32
CA VAL A 480 2.47 -12.20 -28.05
C VAL A 480 2.66 -12.15 -26.53
N GLN A 481 3.35 -13.15 -26.00
CA GLN A 481 3.87 -13.12 -24.63
C GLN A 481 5.20 -12.37 -24.64
N PHE A 482 5.16 -11.09 -24.32
CA PHE A 482 6.34 -10.24 -24.37
C PHE A 482 7.09 -10.30 -23.04
N PRO A 483 8.41 -10.61 -23.01
CA PRO A 483 9.18 -10.60 -21.77
C PRO A 483 9.14 -9.24 -21.07
N ALA A 484 8.70 -9.23 -19.82
CA ALA A 484 8.64 -7.99 -19.05
C ALA A 484 10.08 -7.53 -18.71
N PRO A 485 10.43 -6.24 -18.91
CA PRO A 485 11.78 -5.72 -18.62
C PRO A 485 12.20 -5.86 -17.15
N THR A 486 11.22 -5.89 -16.25
CA THR A 486 11.38 -6.04 -14.80
C THR A 486 10.81 -7.36 -14.30
N GLY A 487 10.49 -8.29 -15.20
CA GLY A 487 9.82 -9.54 -14.90
C GLY A 487 10.55 -10.36 -13.83
N GLY A 488 9.82 -10.77 -12.79
CA GLY A 488 10.37 -11.51 -11.65
C GLY A 488 11.06 -10.65 -10.59
N LEU A 489 11.23 -9.33 -10.80
CA LEU A 489 11.64 -8.40 -9.77
C LEU A 489 10.45 -7.96 -8.91
N VAL A 490 10.73 -7.41 -7.72
CA VAL A 490 9.72 -6.71 -6.92
C VAL A 490 9.27 -5.47 -7.67
N SER A 491 7.96 -5.28 -7.80
CA SER A 491 7.37 -4.11 -8.45
C SER A 491 7.78 -2.85 -7.69
N THR A 492 8.26 -1.82 -8.41
CA THR A 492 8.82 -0.59 -7.81
C THR A 492 7.83 0.18 -6.95
N PHE A 493 6.53 0.05 -7.24
CA PHE A 493 5.46 0.66 -6.45
C PHE A 493 5.23 -0.03 -5.09
N THR A 494 5.74 -1.24 -4.87
CA THR A 494 5.55 -1.94 -3.59
C THR A 494 6.09 -1.09 -2.44
N THR A 495 5.21 -0.77 -1.48
CA THR A 495 5.55 -0.01 -0.28
C THR A 495 6.65 -0.68 0.53
N TYR A 496 7.60 0.12 1.01
CA TYR A 496 8.68 -0.35 1.87
C TYR A 496 8.28 -0.34 3.34
N GLY A 497 8.66 -1.41 4.04
CA GLY A 497 8.78 -1.43 5.48
C GLY A 497 10.14 -0.96 6.00
N PRO A 498 10.50 -1.34 7.24
CA PRO A 498 9.63 -1.95 8.25
C PRO A 498 8.54 -0.98 8.75
N THR A 499 7.70 -1.43 9.67
CA THR A 499 6.80 -0.51 10.41
C THR A 499 7.63 0.44 11.30
N ASN A 500 7.04 1.53 11.78
CA ASN A 500 7.70 2.52 12.63
C ASN A 500 8.11 1.94 13.99
N ASP A 501 7.35 0.98 14.51
CA ASP A 501 7.65 0.14 15.67
C ASP A 501 8.53 -1.10 15.32
N PHE A 502 9.12 -1.10 14.12
CA PHE A 502 10.18 -2.01 13.67
C PHE A 502 9.78 -3.49 13.49
N TYR A 503 8.52 -3.76 13.14
CA TYR A 503 8.07 -5.09 12.74
C TYR A 503 8.36 -5.39 11.27
N PHE A 504 8.53 -6.69 10.99
CA PHE A 504 8.82 -7.20 9.64
C PHE A 504 7.62 -7.04 8.70
N LYS A 505 7.72 -6.11 7.75
CA LYS A 505 6.77 -5.94 6.66
C LYS A 505 7.49 -5.52 5.36
N PRO A 506 6.99 -5.93 4.18
CA PRO A 506 5.91 -6.91 3.97
C PRO A 506 6.36 -8.34 4.36
N ALA A 507 5.42 -9.28 4.50
CA ALA A 507 5.74 -10.64 4.94
C ALA A 507 6.34 -11.49 3.79
N ILE A 508 5.83 -11.31 2.57
CA ILE A 508 6.17 -12.11 1.40
C ILE A 508 5.82 -11.35 0.10
N THR A 509 6.35 -11.78 -1.03
CA THR A 509 6.01 -11.29 -2.38
C THR A 509 5.18 -12.31 -3.16
N ALA A 510 4.19 -11.83 -3.92
CA ALA A 510 3.45 -12.61 -4.90
C ALA A 510 3.25 -11.83 -6.22
N PRO A 511 2.90 -12.49 -7.33
CA PRO A 511 2.67 -11.80 -8.60
C PRO A 511 1.54 -10.75 -8.51
N GLY A 512 1.86 -9.51 -8.84
CA GLY A 512 0.90 -8.39 -8.77
C GLY A 512 1.07 -7.32 -9.84
N GLY A 513 2.11 -7.37 -10.68
CA GLY A 513 2.28 -6.48 -11.83
C GLY A 513 1.74 -7.10 -13.12
N ASN A 514 0.90 -6.36 -13.85
CA ASN A 514 0.29 -6.76 -15.13
C ASN A 514 -0.49 -8.08 -15.06
N ILE A 515 -1.43 -8.18 -14.12
CA ILE A 515 -2.23 -9.39 -13.88
C ILE A 515 -3.53 -9.34 -14.66
N LEU A 516 -3.74 -10.31 -15.56
CA LEU A 516 -4.99 -10.47 -16.28
C LEU A 516 -6.04 -11.10 -15.36
N SER A 517 -7.18 -10.43 -15.20
CA SER A 517 -8.30 -10.98 -14.44
C SER A 517 -9.64 -10.35 -14.82
N THR A 518 -10.70 -10.78 -14.13
CA THR A 518 -12.07 -10.38 -14.42
C THR A 518 -12.35 -8.93 -14.05
N LEU A 519 -13.08 -8.22 -14.89
CA LEU A 519 -13.73 -6.95 -14.59
C LEU A 519 -15.24 -7.15 -14.59
N PRO A 520 -16.05 -6.23 -14.04
CA PRO A 520 -17.50 -6.31 -14.17
C PRO A 520 -17.94 -6.44 -15.64
N VAL A 521 -18.96 -7.25 -15.89
CA VAL A 521 -19.50 -7.55 -17.22
C VAL A 521 -19.90 -6.27 -17.97
N PRO A 522 -20.56 -5.26 -17.36
CA PRO A 522 -20.87 -4.00 -18.03
C PRO A 522 -19.65 -3.21 -18.53
N LEU A 523 -18.44 -3.60 -18.12
CA LEU A 523 -17.20 -2.88 -18.40
C LEU A 523 -16.26 -3.58 -19.35
N GLY A 524 -16.63 -4.75 -19.86
CA GLY A 524 -15.83 -5.53 -20.81
C GLY A 524 -15.29 -6.85 -20.26
N SER A 525 -15.68 -7.26 -19.04
CA SER A 525 -15.41 -8.57 -18.44
C SER A 525 -13.95 -8.88 -18.07
N TRP A 526 -12.94 -8.27 -18.71
CA TRP A 526 -11.53 -8.57 -18.42
C TRP A 526 -10.64 -7.34 -18.43
N GLY A 527 -9.54 -7.42 -17.66
CA GLY A 527 -8.56 -6.35 -17.58
C GLY A 527 -7.22 -6.79 -17.01
N LEU A 528 -6.18 -6.09 -17.42
CA LEU A 528 -4.85 -6.13 -16.84
C LEU A 528 -4.75 -5.05 -15.78
N GLU A 529 -4.47 -5.43 -14.54
CA GLU A 529 -4.23 -4.48 -13.46
C GLU A 529 -2.88 -4.74 -12.78
N SER A 530 -2.28 -3.68 -12.24
CA SER A 530 -1.06 -3.77 -11.44
C SER A 530 -1.28 -3.20 -10.04
N GLY A 531 -0.76 -3.89 -9.03
CA GLY A 531 -0.79 -3.43 -7.65
C GLY A 531 -0.55 -4.56 -6.65
N THR A 532 -0.20 -4.19 -5.43
CA THR A 532 -0.22 -5.15 -4.30
C THR A 532 -1.64 -5.68 -4.05
N SER A 533 -2.67 -4.95 -4.50
CA SER A 533 -4.06 -5.39 -4.59
C SER A 533 -4.29 -6.65 -5.45
N MET A 534 -3.38 -6.97 -6.39
CA MET A 534 -3.44 -8.18 -7.22
C MET A 534 -2.58 -9.32 -6.62
N ALA A 535 -1.46 -8.97 -5.97
CA ALA A 535 -0.62 -9.95 -5.26
C ALA A 535 -1.35 -10.56 -4.04
N THR A 536 -2.16 -9.76 -3.35
CA THR A 536 -2.91 -10.17 -2.17
C THR A 536 -3.90 -11.32 -2.43
N PRO A 537 -4.81 -11.26 -3.42
CA PRO A 537 -5.67 -12.38 -3.77
C PRO A 537 -4.90 -13.60 -4.26
N PHE A 538 -3.76 -13.41 -4.93
CA PHE A 538 -2.91 -14.53 -5.32
C PHE A 538 -2.45 -15.32 -4.08
N MET A 539 -2.05 -14.61 -3.02
CA MET A 539 -1.68 -15.22 -1.74
C MET A 539 -2.90 -15.83 -1.01
N ALA A 540 -4.09 -15.24 -1.13
CA ALA A 540 -5.33 -15.80 -0.58
C ALA A 540 -5.67 -17.15 -1.24
N GLY A 541 -5.61 -17.22 -2.58
CA GLY A 541 -5.79 -18.47 -3.32
C GLY A 541 -4.72 -19.50 -2.99
N SER A 542 -3.45 -19.08 -2.91
CA SER A 542 -2.34 -19.96 -2.51
C SER A 542 -2.53 -20.55 -1.11
N SER A 543 -3.05 -19.75 -0.18
CA SER A 543 -3.42 -20.19 1.16
C SER A 543 -4.58 -21.19 1.12
N ALA A 544 -5.54 -21.03 0.22
CA ALA A 544 -6.61 -22.00 0.03
C ALA A 544 -6.10 -23.34 -0.53
N LEU A 545 -5.15 -23.32 -1.45
CA LEU A 545 -4.47 -24.54 -1.91
C LEU A 545 -3.79 -25.26 -0.73
N LEU A 546 -3.07 -24.52 0.12
CA LEU A 546 -2.43 -25.08 1.31
C LEU A 546 -3.44 -25.70 2.28
N LEU A 547 -4.52 -24.98 2.60
CA LEU A 547 -5.56 -25.46 3.51
C LEU A 547 -6.34 -26.66 2.95
N SER A 548 -6.50 -26.74 1.62
CA SER A 548 -7.16 -27.89 0.98
C SER A 548 -6.37 -29.19 1.10
N VAL A 549 -5.04 -29.10 1.21
CA VAL A 549 -4.13 -30.26 1.34
C VAL A 549 -3.81 -30.58 2.79
N LYS A 550 -3.42 -29.58 3.58
CA LYS A 550 -2.97 -29.76 4.97
C LYS A 550 -4.12 -29.77 5.99
N GLY A 551 -5.32 -29.40 5.56
CA GLY A 551 -6.50 -29.26 6.42
C GLY A 551 -6.70 -27.83 6.93
N ARG A 552 -7.90 -27.57 7.46
CA ARG A 552 -8.38 -26.24 7.87
C ARG A 552 -8.33 -26.01 9.38
N THR A 553 -7.44 -26.70 10.08
CA THR A 553 -7.33 -26.55 11.54
C THR A 553 -6.65 -25.21 11.87
N PRO A 554 -6.92 -24.62 13.05
CA PRO A 554 -6.24 -23.41 13.51
C PRO A 554 -4.72 -23.50 13.46
N ALA A 555 -4.15 -24.67 13.78
CA ALA A 555 -2.70 -24.90 13.75
C ALA A 555 -2.13 -24.79 12.32
N VAL A 556 -2.84 -25.33 11.32
CA VAL A 556 -2.40 -25.25 9.92
C VAL A 556 -2.50 -23.81 9.42
N ALA A 557 -3.62 -23.13 9.68
CA ALA A 557 -3.80 -21.73 9.29
C ALA A 557 -2.70 -20.81 9.87
N LYS A 558 -2.39 -20.95 11.16
CA LYS A 558 -1.29 -20.20 11.81
C LYS A 558 0.08 -20.51 11.21
N SER A 559 0.30 -21.75 10.74
CA SER A 559 1.55 -22.14 10.11
C SER A 559 1.72 -21.62 8.68
N ALA A 560 0.64 -21.18 8.01
CA ALA A 560 0.65 -20.86 6.59
C ALA A 560 1.69 -19.78 6.24
N ARG A 561 1.72 -18.67 6.98
CA ARG A 561 2.71 -17.59 6.80
C ARG A 561 4.14 -18.12 6.89
N GLY A 562 4.45 -18.84 7.97
CA GLY A 562 5.79 -19.40 8.18
C GLY A 562 6.19 -20.38 7.07
N LEU A 563 5.27 -21.25 6.63
CA LEU A 563 5.53 -22.16 5.52
C LEU A 563 5.86 -21.41 4.23
N PHE A 564 5.07 -20.40 3.87
CA PHE A 564 5.32 -19.61 2.67
C PHE A 564 6.61 -18.80 2.75
N GLN A 565 6.91 -18.21 3.90
CA GLN A 565 8.16 -17.47 4.11
C GLN A 565 9.39 -18.37 4.05
N ALA A 566 9.32 -19.53 4.69
CA ALA A 566 10.43 -20.46 4.76
C ALA A 566 10.84 -20.98 3.38
N THR A 567 9.91 -21.14 2.45
CA THR A 567 10.16 -21.73 1.13
C THR A 567 10.24 -20.68 0.00
N ALA A 568 10.09 -19.40 0.32
CA ALA A 568 10.09 -18.35 -0.70
C ALA A 568 11.39 -18.31 -1.51
N ALA A 569 11.31 -17.88 -2.76
CA ALA A 569 12.48 -17.65 -3.60
C ALA A 569 12.96 -16.21 -3.43
N THR A 570 14.24 -16.02 -3.10
CA THR A 570 14.83 -14.66 -2.96
C THR A 570 14.87 -13.93 -4.29
N ILE A 571 14.57 -12.64 -4.29
CA ILE A 571 14.47 -11.79 -5.47
C ILE A 571 15.68 -10.84 -5.54
N GLY A 572 16.27 -10.69 -6.73
CA GLY A 572 17.34 -9.72 -7.00
C GLY A 572 16.85 -8.27 -6.95
N SER A 573 17.72 -7.29 -6.67
CA SER A 573 17.34 -5.88 -6.80
C SER A 573 17.25 -5.43 -8.26
N THR A 574 17.98 -6.09 -9.16
CA THR A 574 17.94 -5.90 -10.61
C THR A 574 18.07 -7.27 -11.31
N LEU A 575 17.94 -7.28 -12.64
CA LEU A 575 18.25 -8.46 -13.47
C LEU A 575 19.75 -8.60 -13.79
N THR A 576 20.62 -7.76 -13.21
CA THR A 576 22.06 -7.78 -13.45
C THR A 576 22.74 -8.75 -12.51
N ASP A 577 23.49 -9.71 -13.07
CA ASP A 577 24.27 -10.65 -12.28
C ASP A 577 25.29 -9.93 -11.37
N GLY A 578 25.29 -10.29 -10.09
CA GLY A 578 26.20 -9.73 -9.09
C GLY A 578 25.67 -8.51 -8.33
N ASP A 579 24.55 -7.93 -8.75
CA ASP A 579 23.84 -6.94 -7.94
C ASP A 579 23.27 -7.60 -6.66
N PRO A 580 23.11 -6.85 -5.56
CA PRO A 580 22.58 -7.40 -4.32
C PRO A 580 21.16 -7.95 -4.49
N LEU A 581 20.74 -8.83 -3.57
CA LEU A 581 19.32 -9.15 -3.45
C LEU A 581 18.54 -7.91 -3.01
N GLN A 582 17.25 -7.86 -3.39
CA GLN A 582 16.36 -6.82 -2.89
C GLN A 582 16.30 -6.86 -1.35
N THR A 583 16.12 -5.73 -0.68
CA THR A 583 15.95 -5.71 0.78
C THR A 583 14.71 -6.49 1.22
N ALA A 584 14.78 -7.17 2.35
CA ALA A 584 13.62 -7.80 2.98
C ALA A 584 12.52 -6.79 3.35
N THR A 585 12.87 -5.49 3.49
CA THR A 585 11.89 -4.43 3.72
C THR A 585 10.99 -4.14 2.51
N GLN A 586 11.28 -4.71 1.33
CA GLN A 586 10.41 -4.60 0.16
C GLN A 586 9.97 -5.97 -0.37
N GLN A 587 10.88 -6.96 -0.40
CA GLN A 587 10.55 -8.30 -0.90
C GLN A 587 9.92 -9.22 0.16
N GLY A 588 9.99 -8.84 1.44
CA GLY A 588 9.68 -9.73 2.56
C GLY A 588 10.62 -10.93 2.57
N ALA A 589 10.06 -12.12 2.74
CA ALA A 589 10.84 -13.37 2.66
C ALA A 589 11.20 -13.79 1.22
N GLY A 590 10.64 -13.15 0.20
CA GLY A 590 10.84 -13.48 -1.23
C GLY A 590 9.54 -13.83 -1.96
N LEU A 591 9.65 -14.27 -3.21
CA LEU A 591 8.53 -14.73 -4.05
C LEU A 591 7.98 -16.06 -3.55
N VAL A 592 6.66 -16.13 -3.34
CA VAL A 592 5.99 -17.34 -2.87
C VAL A 592 6.27 -18.56 -3.76
N GLN A 593 6.61 -19.70 -3.12
CA GLN A 593 6.71 -21.02 -3.75
C GLN A 593 5.66 -21.95 -3.13
N VAL A 594 4.47 -21.98 -3.71
CA VAL A 594 3.26 -22.59 -3.12
C VAL A 594 3.40 -24.10 -3.03
N PHE A 595 3.97 -24.74 -4.07
CA PHE A 595 4.18 -26.18 -4.08
C PHE A 595 5.13 -26.62 -2.95
N ASP A 596 6.24 -25.91 -2.79
CA ASP A 596 7.26 -26.22 -1.79
C ASP A 596 6.75 -25.95 -0.37
N ALA A 597 5.96 -24.90 -0.16
CA ALA A 597 5.31 -24.64 1.13
C ALA A 597 4.35 -25.77 1.53
N ILE A 598 3.69 -26.42 0.56
CA ILE A 598 2.74 -27.50 0.82
C ILE A 598 3.44 -28.84 1.06
N PHE A 599 4.45 -29.18 0.25
CA PHE A 599 5.06 -30.52 0.27
C PHE A 599 6.45 -30.58 0.89
N GLY A 600 7.02 -29.44 1.29
CA GLY A 600 8.28 -29.34 2.01
C GLY A 600 8.28 -30.19 3.28
N THR A 601 9.42 -30.83 3.55
CA THR A 601 9.59 -31.76 4.68
C THR A 601 10.66 -31.30 5.68
N THR A 602 11.01 -30.02 5.61
CA THR A 602 11.84 -29.30 6.57
C THR A 602 11.02 -28.15 7.13
N LEU A 603 10.87 -28.09 8.45
CA LEU A 603 10.15 -27.02 9.13
C LEU A 603 11.08 -26.18 9.98
N LEU A 604 10.87 -24.86 9.97
CA LEU A 604 11.52 -23.92 10.86
C LEU A 604 10.53 -23.47 11.94
N SER A 605 11.00 -23.38 13.19
CA SER A 605 10.18 -22.85 14.29
C SER A 605 10.02 -21.32 14.26
N LYS A 606 10.93 -20.62 13.57
CA LYS A 606 10.90 -19.17 13.33
C LYS A 606 11.42 -18.89 11.94
N THR A 607 10.71 -18.04 11.21
CA THR A 607 11.07 -17.60 9.84
C THR A 607 11.44 -16.13 9.78
N GLU A 608 11.07 -15.35 10.80
CA GLU A 608 11.44 -13.95 10.95
C GLU A 608 12.37 -13.79 12.16
N LEU A 609 13.51 -13.16 11.95
CA LEU A 609 14.54 -12.91 12.96
C LEU A 609 14.75 -11.39 13.07
N ILE A 610 13.97 -10.76 13.95
CA ILE A 610 14.07 -9.31 14.20
C ILE A 610 15.23 -9.03 15.15
N LEU A 611 16.17 -8.20 14.69
CA LEU A 611 17.39 -7.83 15.41
C LEU A 611 17.26 -6.51 16.17
N ASN A 612 16.14 -5.80 15.99
CA ASN A 612 15.90 -4.45 16.46
C ASN A 612 16.93 -3.43 15.94
N ASP A 613 17.02 -2.30 16.63
CA ASP A 613 17.94 -1.20 16.41
C ASP A 613 19.22 -1.36 17.26
N THR A 614 20.14 -0.40 17.18
CA THR A 614 21.41 -0.49 17.94
C THR A 614 21.23 -0.32 19.45
N ALA A 615 20.16 0.34 19.91
CA ALA A 615 19.86 0.51 21.33
C ALA A 615 19.31 -0.77 21.97
N HIS A 616 18.55 -1.58 21.21
CA HIS A 616 17.89 -2.80 21.67
C HIS A 616 18.34 -4.05 20.90
N PHE A 617 19.60 -4.05 20.43
CA PHE A 617 20.13 -5.04 19.49
C PHE A 617 20.04 -6.49 19.99
N ALA A 618 19.45 -7.36 19.17
CA ALA A 618 19.27 -8.79 19.43
C ALA A 618 20.06 -9.66 18.44
N GLY A 619 21.40 -9.63 18.53
CA GLY A 619 22.29 -10.32 17.57
C GLY A 619 22.21 -11.86 17.55
N PRO A 620 22.26 -12.56 18.70
CA PRO A 620 22.08 -14.00 18.74
C PRO A 620 20.60 -14.38 18.53
N GLN A 621 20.32 -15.10 17.47
CA GLN A 621 18.97 -15.55 17.09
C GLN A 621 18.91 -17.08 17.09
N LYS A 622 17.80 -17.62 17.62
CA LYS A 622 17.60 -19.06 17.76
C LYS A 622 16.35 -19.52 17.03
N PHE A 623 16.47 -20.61 16.29
CA PHE A 623 15.35 -21.30 15.65
C PHE A 623 15.62 -22.80 15.55
N THR A 624 14.58 -23.60 15.47
CA THR A 624 14.67 -25.06 15.39
C THR A 624 14.37 -25.53 13.98
N VAL A 625 15.21 -26.43 13.47
CA VAL A 625 15.01 -27.16 12.21
C VAL A 625 14.45 -28.53 12.54
N THR A 626 13.35 -28.91 11.90
CA THR A 626 12.71 -30.22 12.08
C THR A 626 12.57 -30.96 10.76
N ASN A 627 13.02 -32.22 10.72
CA ASN A 627 12.82 -33.10 9.57
C ASN A 627 11.49 -33.86 9.71
N THR A 628 10.47 -33.50 8.93
CA THR A 628 9.19 -34.20 8.89
C THR A 628 9.11 -35.26 7.79
N GLY A 629 10.21 -35.45 7.04
CA GLY A 629 10.32 -36.45 6.00
C GLY A 629 10.46 -37.87 6.54
N LYS A 630 10.51 -38.85 5.62
CA LYS A 630 10.59 -40.28 5.94
C LYS A 630 12.02 -40.83 6.03
N THR A 631 13.02 -40.03 5.62
CA THR A 631 14.43 -40.42 5.60
C THR A 631 15.28 -39.43 6.38
N ALA A 632 16.46 -39.87 6.82
CA ALA A 632 17.42 -38.97 7.43
C ALA A 632 17.93 -37.94 6.41
N LYS A 633 18.17 -36.72 6.88
CA LYS A 633 18.65 -35.59 6.07
C LYS A 633 19.91 -34.99 6.67
N VAL A 634 20.84 -34.60 5.79
CA VAL A 634 22.06 -33.88 6.15
C VAL A 634 21.87 -32.43 5.75
N TYR A 635 21.74 -31.55 6.73
CA TYR A 635 21.53 -30.13 6.51
C TYR A 635 22.85 -29.38 6.51
N THR A 636 22.95 -28.38 5.63
CA THR A 636 23.99 -27.35 5.64
C THR A 636 23.35 -26.00 5.85
N LEU A 637 23.95 -25.18 6.73
CA LEU A 637 23.59 -23.80 6.97
C LEU A 637 24.46 -22.88 6.11
N SER A 638 23.83 -21.91 5.46
CA SER A 638 24.53 -20.83 4.74
C SER A 638 23.82 -19.50 4.96
N HIS A 639 24.50 -18.42 4.57
CA HIS A 639 24.01 -17.05 4.70
C HIS A 639 24.11 -16.36 3.34
N THR A 640 23.02 -15.72 2.93
CA THR A 640 22.94 -14.86 1.75
C THR A 640 22.45 -13.48 2.20
N PRO A 641 23.29 -12.43 2.14
CA PRO A 641 22.85 -11.09 2.52
C PRO A 641 21.98 -10.44 1.44
N ALA A 642 21.14 -9.51 1.86
CA ALA A 642 20.38 -8.62 0.97
C ALA A 642 20.90 -7.19 1.05
N GLY A 643 20.56 -6.37 0.06
CA GLY A 643 20.92 -4.95 0.00
C GLY A 643 20.55 -4.20 1.28
N THR A 644 21.48 -3.40 1.80
CA THR A 644 21.24 -2.54 2.95
C THR A 644 20.61 -1.23 2.48
N VAL A 645 19.44 -0.91 3.01
CA VAL A 645 18.64 0.27 2.67
C VAL A 645 19.27 1.51 3.29
N VAL A 646 19.45 2.56 2.50
CA VAL A 646 19.77 3.90 2.98
C VAL A 646 18.46 4.67 3.14
N THR A 647 17.95 4.78 4.37
CA THR A 647 16.61 5.32 4.64
C THR A 647 16.52 6.81 4.38
N ASP A 648 17.51 7.59 4.82
CA ASP A 648 17.54 9.04 4.66
C ASP A 648 18.72 9.53 3.82
N ASP A 649 18.56 10.71 3.24
CA ASP A 649 19.66 11.47 2.64
C ASP A 649 20.75 11.77 3.67
N ALA A 650 22.02 11.61 3.28
CA ALA A 650 23.14 11.89 4.16
C ALA A 650 23.14 13.36 4.65
N GLY A 651 23.19 13.53 5.98
CA GLY A 651 23.14 14.86 6.61
C GLY A 651 21.76 15.53 6.57
N SER A 652 20.70 14.77 6.30
CA SER A 652 19.33 15.24 6.17
C SER A 652 18.37 14.39 7.02
N ILE A 653 17.18 14.91 7.28
CA ILE A 653 16.06 14.17 7.89
C ILE A 653 15.06 13.66 6.85
N GLN A 654 15.35 13.94 5.57
CA GLN A 654 14.48 13.61 4.45
C GLN A 654 14.72 12.18 4.00
N PRO A 655 13.69 11.33 3.89
CA PRO A 655 13.82 9.98 3.36
C PRO A 655 14.34 9.98 1.92
N ASN A 656 15.17 8.99 1.58
CA ASN A 656 15.41 8.64 0.19
C ASN A 656 14.10 8.12 -0.44
N LEU A 657 13.64 8.80 -1.48
CA LEU A 657 12.49 8.37 -2.26
C LEU A 657 12.80 7.13 -3.11
N GLY A 658 11.74 6.41 -3.46
CA GLY A 658 11.83 5.17 -4.24
C GLY A 658 12.31 5.38 -5.68
N PRO A 659 13.09 4.46 -6.27
CA PRO A 659 13.65 3.26 -5.65
C PRO A 659 14.71 3.61 -4.59
N VAL A 660 14.55 3.07 -3.37
CA VAL A 660 15.42 3.43 -2.25
C VAL A 660 16.82 2.87 -2.49
N PRO A 661 17.89 3.67 -2.32
CA PRO A 661 19.25 3.20 -2.55
C PRO A 661 19.61 1.99 -1.68
N LEU A 662 20.28 1.02 -2.30
CA LEU A 662 20.81 -0.17 -1.64
C LEU A 662 22.34 -0.14 -1.69
N THR A 663 22.99 -0.43 -0.56
CA THR A 663 24.43 -0.66 -0.50
C THR A 663 24.75 -2.14 -0.32
N THR A 664 26.02 -2.49 -0.56
CA THR A 664 26.57 -3.84 -0.34
C THR A 664 27.22 -3.99 1.04
N ASP A 665 26.93 -3.07 1.97
CA ASP A 665 27.39 -3.15 3.36
C ASP A 665 26.49 -4.13 4.13
N PHE A 666 26.91 -5.39 4.17
CA PHE A 666 26.09 -6.46 4.70
C PHE A 666 26.35 -6.78 6.17
N ALA A 667 25.31 -7.32 6.84
CA ALA A 667 25.49 -8.03 8.09
C ALA A 667 26.35 -9.28 7.90
N THR A 668 27.00 -9.72 8.98
CA THR A 668 27.75 -10.99 9.00
C THR A 668 27.07 -12.00 9.91
N VAL A 669 27.07 -13.27 9.51
CA VAL A 669 26.40 -14.35 10.25
C VAL A 669 27.39 -15.49 10.54
N THR A 670 27.43 -15.95 11.78
CA THR A 670 28.16 -17.17 12.17
C THR A 670 27.26 -18.13 12.95
N PHE A 671 27.52 -19.44 12.86
CA PHE A 671 26.68 -20.46 13.50
C PHE A 671 27.41 -21.11 14.68
N SER A 672 26.77 -21.09 15.85
CA SER A 672 27.29 -21.80 17.03
C SER A 672 27.15 -23.31 16.83
N GLY A 673 28.23 -24.07 17.02
CA GLY A 673 28.23 -25.53 16.86
C GLY A 673 28.51 -26.03 15.43
N GLY A 674 28.83 -25.12 14.50
CA GLY A 674 29.15 -25.45 13.10
C GLY A 674 27.94 -25.27 12.17
N ASN A 675 28.17 -25.48 10.88
CA ASN A 675 27.17 -25.24 9.83
C ASN A 675 26.60 -26.52 9.20
N LYS A 676 26.81 -27.69 9.78
CA LYS A 676 26.30 -28.97 9.28
C LYS A 676 25.81 -29.86 10.41
N PHE A 677 24.66 -30.49 10.20
CA PHE A 677 24.10 -31.46 11.15
C PHE A 677 23.21 -32.48 10.41
N THR A 678 22.85 -33.58 11.07
CA THR A 678 22.02 -34.64 10.51
C THR A 678 20.81 -34.86 11.40
N LEU A 679 19.63 -34.99 10.78
CA LEU A 679 18.38 -35.27 11.49
C LEU A 679 17.73 -36.54 10.93
N ALA A 680 17.45 -37.50 11.81
CA ALA A 680 16.55 -38.61 11.48
C ALA A 680 15.10 -38.09 11.32
N PRO A 681 14.19 -38.89 10.71
CA PRO A 681 12.77 -38.57 10.66
C PRO A 681 12.19 -38.19 12.02
N GLY A 682 11.46 -37.08 12.09
CA GLY A 682 10.84 -36.55 13.31
C GLY A 682 11.79 -35.87 14.29
N GLN A 683 13.11 -35.83 14.02
CA GLN A 683 14.06 -35.14 14.89
C GLN A 683 14.13 -33.64 14.60
N SER A 684 14.52 -32.90 15.63
CA SER A 684 14.70 -31.45 15.61
C SER A 684 16.08 -31.06 16.12
N HIS A 685 16.63 -29.97 15.61
CA HIS A 685 17.90 -29.38 16.04
C HIS A 685 17.76 -27.87 16.20
N GLU A 686 18.19 -27.31 17.34
CA GLU A 686 18.25 -25.86 17.56
C GLU A 686 19.50 -25.29 16.89
N VAL A 687 19.30 -24.32 16.00
CA VAL A 687 20.34 -23.51 15.39
C VAL A 687 20.45 -22.19 16.15
N THR A 688 21.68 -21.77 16.47
CA THR A 688 21.97 -20.42 16.97
C THR A 688 22.80 -19.68 15.93
N ALA A 689 22.21 -18.64 15.34
CA ALA A 689 22.85 -17.73 14.41
C ALA A 689 23.27 -16.45 15.13
N ASN A 690 24.56 -16.13 15.11
CA ASN A 690 25.10 -14.89 15.66
C ASN A 690 25.22 -13.89 14.52
N ILE A 691 24.29 -12.94 14.45
CA ILE A 691 24.23 -11.92 13.41
C ILE A 691 24.86 -10.65 13.96
N LYS A 692 25.71 -9.98 13.17
CA LYS A 692 26.32 -8.69 13.51
C LYS A 692 25.94 -7.64 12.47
N PRO A 693 25.65 -6.39 12.89
CA PRO A 693 25.34 -5.30 11.95
C PRO A 693 26.51 -5.02 10.99
N PRO A 694 26.23 -4.45 9.81
CA PRO A 694 27.28 -3.97 8.90
C PRO A 694 28.18 -2.94 9.60
N GLN A 695 29.45 -2.89 9.19
CA GLN A 695 30.46 -1.99 9.76
C GLN A 695 30.71 -0.83 8.81
N GLY A 696 31.01 0.36 9.35
CA GLY A 696 31.36 1.55 8.54
C GLY A 696 30.18 2.24 7.86
N VAL A 697 28.94 1.85 8.18
CA VAL A 697 27.74 2.52 7.68
C VAL A 697 27.45 3.80 8.45
N ASP A 698 26.89 4.81 7.78
CA ASP A 698 26.49 6.08 8.39
C ASP A 698 25.15 5.92 9.12
N ALA A 699 25.20 5.86 10.45
CA ALA A 699 24.01 5.71 11.29
C ALA A 699 22.99 6.86 11.12
N THR A 700 23.42 8.05 10.66
CA THR A 700 22.49 9.19 10.43
C THR A 700 21.57 8.95 9.24
N THR A 701 21.91 8.02 8.35
CA THR A 701 21.05 7.62 7.21
C THR A 701 20.06 6.51 7.55
N PHE A 702 20.01 6.10 8.82
CA PHE A 702 19.18 5.00 9.34
C PHE A 702 19.26 3.71 8.49
N PRO A 703 20.44 3.06 8.37
CA PRO A 703 20.62 1.94 7.46
C PRO A 703 19.87 0.69 7.92
N VAL A 704 18.95 0.18 7.11
CA VAL A 704 18.22 -1.07 7.41
C VAL A 704 18.83 -2.23 6.64
N TYR A 705 19.39 -3.20 7.35
CA TYR A 705 20.09 -4.34 6.77
C TYR A 705 19.27 -5.62 6.93
N SER A 706 19.37 -6.52 5.96
CA SER A 706 18.61 -7.77 5.93
C SER A 706 19.34 -8.91 5.24
N GLY A 707 18.76 -10.11 5.26
CA GLY A 707 19.26 -11.27 4.54
C GLY A 707 18.66 -12.59 5.01
N PHE A 708 19.21 -13.68 4.51
CA PHE A 708 18.61 -15.01 4.58
C PHE A 708 19.60 -16.02 5.15
N ILE A 709 19.13 -16.81 6.12
CA ILE A 709 19.85 -17.97 6.65
C ILE A 709 19.21 -19.21 6.05
N HIS A 710 19.90 -19.82 5.09
CA HIS A 710 19.40 -21.01 4.41
C HIS A 710 19.74 -22.27 5.19
N VAL A 711 18.80 -23.21 5.17
CA VAL A 711 18.89 -24.56 5.71
C VAL A 711 18.60 -25.51 4.56
N THR A 712 19.64 -26.15 4.03
CA THR A 712 19.53 -26.91 2.78
C THR A 712 19.95 -28.37 2.97
N SER A 713 19.17 -29.29 2.42
CA SER A 713 19.47 -30.73 2.33
C SER A 713 19.06 -31.25 0.95
N GLY A 714 19.99 -31.27 -0.01
CA GLY A 714 19.70 -31.64 -1.40
C GLY A 714 18.80 -30.59 -2.05
N ASN A 715 17.64 -31.02 -2.56
CA ASN A 715 16.65 -30.11 -3.17
C ASN A 715 15.69 -29.47 -2.16
N ASP A 716 15.73 -29.90 -0.88
CA ASP A 716 14.92 -29.28 0.17
C ASP A 716 15.70 -28.09 0.75
N SER A 717 15.22 -26.89 0.51
CA SER A 717 15.84 -25.65 0.94
C SER A 717 14.80 -24.73 1.54
N VAL A 718 15.03 -24.34 2.79
CA VAL A 718 14.20 -23.35 3.50
C VAL A 718 15.09 -22.27 4.09
N HIS A 719 14.53 -21.11 4.44
CA HIS A 719 15.29 -20.05 5.12
C HIS A 719 14.53 -19.34 6.22
N ALA A 720 15.30 -18.76 7.15
CA ALA A 720 14.84 -17.71 8.05
C ALA A 720 15.39 -16.36 7.55
N THR A 721 14.55 -15.33 7.53
CA THR A 721 14.90 -13.98 7.09
C THR A 721 15.16 -13.11 8.32
N TYR A 722 16.28 -12.38 8.32
CA TYR A 722 16.60 -11.43 9.38
C TYR A 722 16.46 -9.98 8.92
N LEU A 723 16.16 -9.09 9.86
CA LEU A 723 16.05 -7.66 9.65
C LEU A 723 16.59 -6.90 10.87
N GLY A 724 17.41 -5.88 10.65
CA GLY A 724 17.95 -5.03 11.71
C GLY A 724 18.24 -3.61 11.24
N LEU A 725 18.35 -2.67 12.18
CA LEU A 725 18.67 -1.27 11.92
C LEU A 725 20.04 -0.94 12.51
N ALA A 726 20.94 -0.41 11.68
CA ALA A 726 22.28 0.03 12.08
C ALA A 726 22.29 1.49 12.58
N ALA A 727 21.24 1.86 13.31
CA ALA A 727 21.03 3.15 13.95
C ALA A 727 20.11 2.95 15.17
N SER A 728 19.89 3.99 15.97
CA SER A 728 19.00 3.97 17.13
C SER A 728 17.72 4.74 16.79
N LEU A 729 16.55 4.11 16.91
CA LEU A 729 15.27 4.76 16.60
C LEU A 729 14.96 5.91 17.55
N LYS A 730 15.51 5.86 18.77
CA LYS A 730 15.42 6.96 19.74
C LYS A 730 16.03 8.27 19.23
N ASP A 731 17.01 8.19 18.34
CA ASP A 731 17.70 9.35 17.77
C ASP A 731 17.06 9.84 16.47
N LYS A 732 16.00 9.17 15.99
CA LYS A 732 15.28 9.58 14.78
C LYS A 732 14.44 10.82 15.04
N GLN A 733 14.71 11.87 14.27
CA GLN A 733 13.91 13.09 14.32
C GLN A 733 12.52 12.83 13.74
N VAL A 734 11.48 13.29 14.43
CA VAL A 734 10.08 13.01 14.07
C VAL A 734 9.38 14.21 13.44
N ILE A 735 9.74 15.44 13.81
CA ILE A 735 9.18 16.67 13.23
C ILE A 735 10.20 17.36 12.32
N ASP A 736 9.78 17.76 11.13
CA ASP A 736 10.60 18.56 10.22
C ASP A 736 10.81 19.97 10.80
N ASN A 737 12.07 20.38 10.91
CA ASN A 737 12.49 21.72 11.33
C ASN A 737 13.32 22.44 10.25
N THR A 738 13.18 22.02 8.99
CA THR A 738 13.92 22.56 7.85
C THR A 738 13.02 23.45 6.99
N ASP A 739 13.63 24.18 6.06
CA ASP A 739 12.94 24.96 5.02
C ASP A 739 12.81 24.18 3.70
N PHE A 740 13.13 22.89 3.70
CA PHE A 740 13.35 22.07 2.50
C PHE A 740 12.10 22.00 1.60
N ILE A 741 10.94 21.71 2.17
CA ILE A 741 9.69 21.48 1.42
C ILE A 741 8.99 22.80 1.05
N PHE A 742 8.82 23.70 2.03
CA PHE A 742 7.98 24.90 1.89
C PHE A 742 8.77 26.21 1.67
N GLY A 743 10.11 26.18 1.77
CA GLY A 743 10.93 27.39 1.78
C GLY A 743 10.86 28.18 3.10
N PHE A 744 10.26 27.60 4.14
CA PHE A 744 10.16 28.16 5.49
C PHE A 744 10.39 27.07 6.53
N THR A 745 11.10 27.41 7.61
CA THR A 745 11.31 26.52 8.75
C THR A 745 9.98 26.14 9.41
N LEU A 746 9.72 24.85 9.51
CA LEU A 746 8.59 24.26 10.23
C LEU A 746 8.92 23.95 11.71
N PRO A 747 7.91 23.71 12.56
CA PRO A 747 6.50 24.10 12.39
C PRO A 747 6.30 25.62 12.37
N LEU A 748 5.18 26.09 11.82
CA LEU A 748 4.81 27.51 11.80
C LEU A 748 3.29 27.72 11.86
N ILE A 749 2.87 28.96 12.16
CA ILE A 749 1.48 29.40 12.01
C ILE A 749 1.36 30.24 10.75
N LEU A 750 0.34 30.00 9.94
CA LEU A 750 -0.10 30.86 8.85
C LEU A 750 -1.25 31.76 9.32
N ASP A 751 -1.21 33.03 8.92
CA ASP A 751 -2.28 33.99 9.18
C ASP A 751 -3.48 33.84 8.24
N ALA A 752 -4.50 34.69 8.44
CA ALA A 752 -5.71 34.75 7.62
C ALA A 752 -5.46 35.15 6.16
N SER A 753 -4.23 35.49 5.77
CA SER A 753 -3.77 35.72 4.38
C SER A 753 -2.88 34.58 3.85
N GLY A 754 -2.56 33.57 4.67
CA GLY A 754 -1.70 32.45 4.30
C GLY A 754 -0.20 32.75 4.42
N ASN A 755 0.16 33.83 5.11
CA ASN A 755 1.56 34.20 5.33
C ASN A 755 2.06 33.66 6.68
N PRO A 756 3.35 33.31 6.81
CA PRO A 756 3.94 32.93 8.09
C PRO A 756 3.79 34.04 9.13
N GLN A 757 3.17 33.70 10.25
CA GLN A 757 3.01 34.58 11.39
C GLN A 757 4.35 34.74 12.12
N ASN A 758 4.80 35.98 12.24
CA ASN A 758 6.06 36.35 12.90
C ASN A 758 5.85 37.22 14.16
N ALA A 759 4.63 37.71 14.38
CA ALA A 759 4.27 38.58 15.50
C ALA A 759 2.90 38.18 16.07
N SER A 760 2.45 38.85 17.13
CA SER A 760 1.11 38.63 17.68
C SER A 760 0.03 39.03 16.68
N VAL A 761 -0.95 38.17 16.44
CA VAL A 761 -2.11 38.42 15.56
C VAL A 761 -3.39 38.04 16.30
N ASN A 762 -4.42 38.88 16.20
CA ASN A 762 -5.75 38.60 16.74
C ASN A 762 -6.64 38.03 15.63
N TYR A 763 -7.41 37.00 15.96
CA TYR A 763 -8.31 36.30 15.05
C TYR A 763 -9.74 36.35 15.57
N THR A 764 -10.70 36.52 14.65
CA THR A 764 -12.14 36.47 14.96
C THR A 764 -12.72 35.06 14.89
N PHE A 765 -12.00 34.10 14.28
CA PHE A 765 -12.47 32.75 13.98
C PHE A 765 -13.75 32.70 13.13
N VAL A 766 -13.98 33.74 12.33
CA VAL A 766 -15.08 33.81 11.37
C VAL A 766 -14.55 33.62 9.95
N GLY A 767 -15.14 32.68 9.20
CA GLY A 767 -14.71 32.37 7.84
C GLY A 767 -13.29 31.80 7.83
N THR A 768 -12.37 32.45 7.08
CA THR A 768 -10.96 32.05 7.02
C THR A 768 -10.06 32.84 7.99
N ASP A 769 -10.62 33.68 8.85
CA ASP A 769 -9.87 34.47 9.83
C ASP A 769 -9.55 33.65 11.09
N ALA A 770 -8.74 32.62 10.91
CA ALA A 770 -8.26 31.74 11.96
C ALA A 770 -6.80 31.33 11.69
N PRO A 771 -6.01 31.07 12.74
CA PRO A 771 -4.63 30.62 12.57
C PRO A 771 -4.61 29.19 12.00
N THR A 772 -3.78 28.96 10.99
CA THR A 772 -3.54 27.61 10.46
C THR A 772 -2.17 27.13 10.91
N ILE A 773 -2.11 26.01 11.64
CA ILE A 773 -0.85 25.38 12.02
C ILE A 773 -0.38 24.54 10.84
N LEU A 774 0.86 24.76 10.41
CA LEU A 774 1.55 23.97 9.38
C LEU A 774 2.75 23.28 10.02
N TRP A 775 2.79 21.96 9.95
CA TRP A 775 3.95 21.15 10.37
C TRP A 775 4.24 20.09 9.31
N ARG A 776 5.31 19.32 9.50
CA ARG A 776 5.54 18.08 8.75
C ARG A 776 6.14 17.05 9.69
N GLN A 777 5.55 15.86 9.67
CA GLN A 777 5.99 14.66 10.33
C GLN A 777 7.06 13.99 9.46
N ALA A 778 8.34 14.22 9.79
CA ALA A 778 9.49 13.65 9.08
C ALA A 778 9.62 12.13 9.31
N PHE A 779 9.22 11.66 10.49
CA PHE A 779 9.15 10.24 10.82
C PHE A 779 7.93 9.95 11.69
N GLY A 780 7.44 8.70 11.72
CA GLY A 780 6.26 8.36 12.51
C GLY A 780 6.41 8.70 13.99
N THR A 781 5.31 9.08 14.63
CA THR A 781 5.27 9.34 16.08
C THR A 781 4.15 8.55 16.77
N PRO A 782 4.41 7.96 17.95
CA PRO A 782 3.35 7.35 18.75
C PRO A 782 2.31 8.37 19.23
N VAL A 783 2.70 9.62 19.47
CA VAL A 783 1.80 10.69 19.95
C VAL A 783 2.23 12.04 19.39
N LEU A 784 1.33 12.71 18.69
CA LEU A 784 1.42 14.14 18.36
C LEU A 784 0.35 14.90 19.15
N ARG A 785 0.75 15.99 19.84
CA ARG A 785 -0.13 16.80 20.65
C ARG A 785 0.08 18.30 20.40
N LEU A 786 -1.02 19.04 20.27
CA LEU A 786 -1.06 20.49 20.19
C LEU A 786 -1.87 21.03 21.35
N ASP A 787 -1.24 21.80 22.23
CA ASP A 787 -1.91 22.41 23.39
C ASP A 787 -1.92 23.93 23.29
N LEU A 788 -3.00 24.55 23.77
CA LEU A 788 -3.05 25.96 24.04
C LEU A 788 -2.44 26.24 25.42
N VAL A 789 -1.49 27.17 25.47
CA VAL A 789 -0.79 27.58 26.70
C VAL A 789 -0.88 29.10 26.86
N PRO A 790 -0.71 29.65 28.08
CA PRO A 790 -0.71 31.10 28.29
C PRO A 790 0.31 31.83 27.42
N ALA A 791 0.01 33.05 26.98
CA ALA A 791 0.95 33.85 26.18
C ALA A 791 2.31 34.11 26.85
N ASN A 792 2.34 34.17 28.19
CA ASN A 792 3.55 34.37 28.97
C ASN A 792 4.36 33.08 29.20
N THR A 793 3.94 31.93 28.64
CA THR A 793 4.70 30.68 28.72
C THR A 793 6.10 30.87 28.14
N THR A 794 7.10 30.61 28.97
CA THR A 794 8.52 30.56 28.63
C THR A 794 8.95 29.10 28.57
N PHE A 795 9.09 28.57 27.38
CA PHE A 795 9.50 27.19 27.12
C PHE A 795 10.51 27.17 25.98
N THR A 796 11.63 26.49 26.17
CA THR A 796 12.64 26.28 25.10
C THR A 796 12.38 24.93 24.48
N GLY A 797 11.67 24.91 23.35
CA GLY A 797 11.44 23.71 22.56
C GLY A 797 12.74 23.15 21.98
N THR A 798 12.74 21.85 21.72
CA THR A 798 13.88 21.15 21.12
C THR A 798 14.12 21.55 19.67
N LEU A 799 13.10 22.08 18.98
CA LEU A 799 13.14 22.47 17.57
C LEU A 799 13.47 23.96 17.36
N ASN A 800 13.92 24.66 18.41
CA ASN A 800 14.13 26.10 18.36
C ASN A 800 15.40 26.49 17.60
N ALA A 801 15.31 26.59 16.26
CA ALA A 801 16.26 27.35 15.45
C ALA A 801 15.57 27.95 14.20
N ARG A 802 15.03 29.17 14.33
CA ARG A 802 14.86 30.08 13.17
C ARG A 802 16.19 30.78 12.85
N GLY A 803 17.28 30.02 12.75
CA GLY A 803 18.62 30.52 12.52
C GLY A 803 19.22 29.83 11.30
N ASN A 804 19.56 30.62 10.30
CA ASN A 804 20.15 30.21 9.03
C ASN A 804 21.24 29.13 9.20
N GLY A 805 20.99 27.93 8.65
CA GLY A 805 21.99 27.11 7.97
C GLY A 805 23.26 26.67 8.71
N GLU A 806 23.18 26.22 9.97
CA GLU A 806 24.29 25.46 10.59
C GLU A 806 23.75 24.15 11.20
N PRO A 807 24.39 22.99 10.94
CA PRO A 807 24.01 21.73 11.54
C PRO A 807 24.34 21.77 13.03
N ASN A 808 23.31 21.85 13.89
CA ASN A 808 23.54 21.73 15.32
C ASN A 808 23.98 20.30 15.64
N SER A 809 25.30 20.15 15.76
CA SER A 809 25.99 18.98 16.29
C SER A 809 25.40 18.56 17.65
N PHE A 810 25.20 17.24 17.78
CA PHE A 810 24.77 16.52 18.97
C PHE A 810 25.33 17.10 20.28
N ALA A 811 24.45 17.42 21.24
CA ALA A 811 24.85 17.74 22.61
C ALA A 811 23.87 17.16 23.66
N THR A 812 24.27 15.99 24.17
CA THR A 812 24.13 15.42 25.53
C THR A 812 22.76 15.33 26.24
N PRO A 813 22.45 14.18 26.87
CA PRO A 813 21.21 13.96 27.60
C PRO A 813 21.19 14.75 28.92
N HIS A 814 20.28 15.72 29.04
CA HIS A 814 19.98 16.32 30.34
C HIS A 814 18.97 15.46 31.11
N LYS A 815 19.36 15.00 32.31
CA LYS A 815 18.44 14.48 33.31
C LYS A 815 17.62 15.63 33.91
N GLY A 816 16.32 15.62 33.68
CA GLY A 816 15.38 16.54 34.31
C GLY A 816 13.97 16.38 33.74
N GLY A 817 13.27 15.32 34.13
CA GLY A 817 11.85 15.15 33.77
C GLY A 817 10.96 16.04 34.63
N SER A 818 10.12 16.86 33.99
CA SER A 818 9.01 17.55 34.64
C SER A 818 7.83 17.70 33.69
N PHE A 819 7.15 16.59 33.42
CA PHE A 819 5.79 16.66 32.90
C PHE A 819 4.96 17.57 33.85
N ALA A 820 4.33 18.61 33.30
CA ALA A 820 3.50 19.63 34.00
C ALA A 820 4.13 20.96 34.51
N LYS A 821 5.34 21.37 34.10
CA LYS A 821 5.81 22.76 34.40
C LYS A 821 5.30 23.82 33.42
N VAL A 822 4.74 23.42 32.28
CA VAL A 822 4.05 24.33 31.35
C VAL A 822 2.55 24.29 31.62
N PRO A 823 1.91 25.40 32.02
CA PRO A 823 0.47 25.43 32.21
C PRO A 823 -0.25 25.20 30.87
N VAL A 824 -1.02 24.12 30.77
CA VAL A 824 -1.89 23.81 29.63
C VAL A 824 -3.30 24.31 29.94
N LEU A 825 -3.87 25.12 29.04
CA LEU A 825 -5.24 25.64 29.17
C LEU A 825 -6.27 24.68 28.56
N GLY A 826 -5.88 23.96 27.51
CA GLY A 826 -6.67 22.93 26.86
C GLY A 826 -5.93 22.39 25.62
N THR A 827 -6.27 21.18 25.18
CA THR A 827 -5.68 20.58 23.97
C THR A 827 -6.50 20.97 22.74
N LEU A 828 -5.80 21.30 21.67
CA LEU A 828 -6.35 21.63 20.36
C LEU A 828 -6.40 20.40 19.46
N LEU A 829 -5.44 19.49 19.61
CA LEU A 829 -5.35 18.23 18.87
C LEU A 829 -4.48 17.21 19.63
N GLU A 830 -4.90 15.95 19.67
CA GLU A 830 -4.06 14.82 20.07
C GLU A 830 -4.29 13.69 19.07
N ILE A 831 -3.21 13.17 18.48
CA ILE A 831 -3.26 12.07 17.51
C ILE A 831 -2.26 11.01 17.96
N ASP A 832 -2.76 9.79 18.10
CA ASP A 832 -1.93 8.63 18.35
C ASP A 832 -1.53 7.94 17.04
N TRP A 833 -0.33 7.37 17.04
CA TRP A 833 0.23 6.52 15.99
C TRP A 833 0.22 7.22 14.62
N LEU A 834 0.65 8.49 14.58
CA LEU A 834 0.70 9.25 13.34
C LEU A 834 1.85 8.74 12.46
N SER A 835 1.55 8.43 11.20
CA SER A 835 2.57 8.10 10.20
C SER A 835 3.40 9.33 9.84
N ARG A 836 4.58 9.14 9.26
CA ARG A 836 5.28 10.23 8.58
C ARG A 836 4.47 10.71 7.37
N ASN A 837 4.67 11.97 6.96
CA ASN A 837 4.08 12.47 5.72
C ASN A 837 4.86 11.94 4.49
N ASP A 838 4.18 11.86 3.36
CA ASP A 838 4.78 11.65 2.04
C ASP A 838 5.34 12.98 1.51
N GLU A 839 6.53 12.96 0.92
CA GLU A 839 7.12 14.16 0.30
C GLU A 839 6.46 14.53 -1.02
N ILE A 840 5.78 13.58 -1.66
CA ILE A 840 5.08 13.80 -2.93
C ILE A 840 3.67 14.34 -2.65
N ASN A 841 2.94 13.68 -1.74
CA ASN A 841 1.59 14.05 -1.34
C ASN A 841 1.57 14.44 0.15
N LEU A 842 1.83 15.72 0.42
CA LEU A 842 1.92 16.34 1.76
C LEU A 842 0.58 16.38 2.53
N LEU A 843 -0.14 15.26 2.61
CA LEU A 843 -1.38 15.10 3.37
C LEU A 843 -1.08 15.13 4.89
N ASP A 844 -2.09 15.41 5.71
CA ASP A 844 -2.03 15.38 7.18
C ASP A 844 -0.99 16.32 7.82
N ASN A 845 -0.93 17.56 7.34
CA ASN A 845 0.12 18.52 7.71
C ASN A 845 -0.42 19.93 8.06
N THR A 846 -1.74 20.14 7.94
CA THR A 846 -2.42 21.38 8.27
C THR A 846 -3.58 21.18 9.24
N LEU A 847 -3.63 22.07 10.24
CA LEU A 847 -4.78 22.22 11.14
C LEU A 847 -5.24 23.67 11.10
N LEU A 848 -6.44 23.92 10.58
CA LEU A 848 -7.12 25.20 10.75
C LEU A 848 -7.72 25.21 12.16
N LEU A 849 -7.27 26.10 13.04
CA LEU A 849 -7.82 26.15 14.39
C LEU A 849 -9.27 26.64 14.37
N GLU A 850 -10.11 25.93 15.10
CA GLU A 850 -11.47 26.35 15.40
C GLU A 850 -11.50 27.18 16.69
N ASN A 851 -12.56 27.95 16.92
CA ASN A 851 -12.77 28.63 18.21
C ASN A 851 -13.27 27.66 19.29
N ALA A 852 -12.65 26.50 19.35
CA ALA A 852 -12.95 25.45 20.28
C ALA A 852 -11.67 24.67 20.56
N PHE A 853 -11.53 24.23 21.80
CA PHE A 853 -10.61 23.14 22.10
C PHE A 853 -11.09 21.86 21.41
N ALA A 854 -10.22 20.85 21.37
CA ALA A 854 -10.58 19.54 20.84
C ALA A 854 -11.84 18.97 21.53
N ASN A 855 -12.15 19.43 22.75
CA ASN A 855 -13.36 19.03 23.47
C ASN A 855 -14.64 19.81 23.16
N GLY A 856 -14.63 20.60 22.08
CA GLY A 856 -15.79 21.41 21.69
C GLY A 856 -16.08 22.60 22.62
N THR A 857 -15.37 22.75 23.74
CA THR A 857 -15.53 23.95 24.59
C THR A 857 -14.86 25.14 23.93
N THR A 858 -15.54 26.29 23.95
CA THR A 858 -15.07 27.51 23.30
C THR A 858 -13.77 28.01 23.93
N ILE A 859 -12.82 28.44 23.09
CA ILE A 859 -11.59 29.06 23.58
C ILE A 859 -11.95 30.46 24.11
N PRO A 860 -11.62 30.80 25.37
CA PRO A 860 -11.91 32.13 25.90
C PRO A 860 -11.17 33.21 25.11
N ASN A 861 -11.73 34.42 25.06
CA ASN A 861 -11.04 35.57 24.50
C ASN A 861 -9.77 35.86 25.31
N GLY A 862 -8.66 36.10 24.61
CA GLY A 862 -7.37 36.29 25.26
C GLY A 862 -6.20 36.15 24.30
N SER A 863 -5.00 36.07 24.87
CA SER A 863 -3.76 35.85 24.11
C SER A 863 -3.07 34.58 24.59
N TYR A 864 -2.65 33.76 23.64
CA TYR A 864 -2.18 32.39 23.87
C TYR A 864 -1.00 32.05 22.97
N LYS A 865 -0.37 30.92 23.25
CA LYS A 865 0.55 30.24 22.32
C LYS A 865 0.10 28.80 22.13
N VAL A 866 0.56 28.18 21.06
CA VAL A 866 0.42 26.76 20.80
C VAL A 866 1.74 26.06 21.13
N LEU A 867 1.66 25.01 21.93
CA LEU A 867 2.75 24.09 22.22
C LEU A 867 2.53 22.79 21.43
N LEU A 868 3.39 22.53 20.46
CA LEU A 868 3.46 21.25 19.75
C LEU A 868 4.42 20.31 20.48
N ARG A 869 4.01 19.07 20.68
CA ARG A 869 4.83 17.98 21.24
C ARG A 869 4.64 16.71 20.42
N SER A 870 5.73 16.09 19.98
CA SER A 870 5.72 14.81 19.24
C SER A 870 6.65 13.83 19.92
N LEU A 871 6.16 12.65 20.29
CA LEU A 871 6.95 11.64 20.98
C LEU A 871 7.89 10.94 19.99
N ARG A 872 9.18 10.84 20.31
CA ARG A 872 10.10 10.04 19.49
C ARG A 872 9.72 8.56 19.55
N VAL A 873 10.03 7.82 18.50
CA VAL A 873 9.84 6.37 18.46
C VAL A 873 10.61 5.72 19.61
N THR A 874 9.99 4.77 20.32
CA THR A 874 10.49 4.14 21.57
C THR A 874 10.60 5.08 22.80
N GLY A 875 10.14 6.33 22.69
CA GLY A 875 10.13 7.29 23.80
C GLY A 875 9.12 6.95 24.90
N ASP A 876 9.42 7.35 26.13
CA ASP A 876 8.48 7.25 27.26
C ASP A 876 7.57 8.49 27.27
N ALA A 877 6.26 8.29 27.09
CA ALA A 877 5.26 9.37 27.09
C ALA A 877 5.21 10.17 28.41
N THR A 878 5.74 9.62 29.50
CA THR A 878 5.82 10.31 30.80
C THR A 878 7.08 11.17 30.94
N ASN A 879 8.02 11.05 30.01
CA ASN A 879 9.32 11.71 30.03
C ASN A 879 9.42 12.80 28.96
N GLU A 880 9.48 14.06 29.39
CA GLU A 880 9.56 15.23 28.51
C GLU A 880 10.78 15.22 27.56
N ALA A 881 11.90 14.63 27.97
CA ALA A 881 13.11 14.57 27.15
C ALA A 881 12.95 13.67 25.90
N ASP A 882 11.96 12.78 25.90
CA ASP A 882 11.67 11.90 24.77
C ASP A 882 10.74 12.55 23.73
N TYR A 883 10.26 13.78 24.00
CA TYR A 883 9.47 14.56 23.05
C TYR A 883 10.33 15.54 22.25
N GLU A 884 9.97 15.71 20.98
CA GLU A 884 10.26 16.92 20.22
C GLU A 884 9.19 17.96 20.45
N SER A 885 9.59 19.23 20.56
CA SER A 885 8.67 20.29 20.95
C SER A 885 8.96 21.62 20.29
N TRP A 886 7.88 22.37 20.04
CA TRP A 886 7.89 23.69 19.44
C TRP A 886 6.83 24.59 20.08
N LEU A 887 7.15 25.87 20.26
CA LEU A 887 6.25 26.87 20.83
C LEU A 887 6.00 27.98 19.82
N SER A 888 4.73 28.27 19.55
CA SER A 888 4.33 29.23 18.54
C SER A 888 4.51 30.70 18.95
N PRO A 889 4.44 31.65 17.99
CA PRO A 889 4.10 33.05 18.26
C PRO A 889 2.74 33.20 18.97
N ILE A 890 2.47 34.38 19.51
CA ILE A 890 1.21 34.66 20.22
C ILE A 890 0.04 34.71 19.24
N ILE A 891 -1.02 33.95 19.51
CA ILE A 891 -2.32 34.07 18.84
C ILE A 891 -3.31 34.73 19.80
N GLY A 892 -4.07 35.70 19.29
CA GLY A 892 -5.15 36.36 20.02
C GLY A 892 -6.50 35.84 19.58
N VAL A 893 -7.39 35.58 20.54
CA VAL A 893 -8.80 35.24 20.32
C VAL A 893 -9.62 36.48 20.63
N ALA A 894 -10.22 37.08 19.60
CA ALA A 894 -11.05 38.26 19.70
C ALA A 894 -12.54 37.90 19.60
N ALA A 895 -13.37 38.73 20.24
CA ALA A 895 -14.83 38.62 20.21
C ALA A 895 -15.43 38.96 18.85
#